data_AF-A0A8D0LAQ1-F1
#
_entry.id   AF-A0A8D0LAQ1-F1
#
_cell.length_a   1.000
_cell.length_b   1.000
_cell.length_c   1.000
_cell.angle_alpha   90.00
_cell.angle_beta   90.00
_cell.angle_gamma   90.00
#
_symmetry.space_group_name_H-M   'P 1'
#
loop_
_entity.id
_entity.type
_entity.pdbx_description
1 polymer ?
#
loop_
_entity_poly.entity_id
_entity_poly.type
_entity_poly.pdbx_seq_one_letter_code
_entity_poly.pdbx_strand_id
1 'polypeptide(L)'
;MGNMMKTRTSSSEALEDNSSDSSMALGREVLTIPISKTVYEVLKRRETYLHNLLQKKFGCMVVLQDVRIPVQVYRKSLKEGIEISVWMDDLTRHEADTLVNAANEYLAHVGGLAFALLKAGGPEIQEQSERFIASKGLLSAGHIAVTSGGRLPCKQVIHAVGPRWSDSQCDECCLKLEAAIINILKYVNDPENNIKSVAIPALSSGIFGFPLHLCARVIVSTIKSFVQLAPLFGYLQEIHLVNIDEPIVTVMKKTCEELLGENDIDSLNGTPEASSGRPPDSIMVNGLHLRIVRGNIEDQQTAIIVNSVLVPDDLAKGSVSRAILEKAGPSLLEAFLSELQKWPSHCPMLIYTKGHNIACEFLFHVIWMSYRGSEEQKALKMALSKCLLVAQEKQFSYLSFPALVTEALTLPTDEVADIMVEEVLSFAQEIPGKKPDVYFVLPPDDDSMYEVFQTKLKSVKSKREEEMECNKMRPIDVPVKMEKEKDVSSIELLGNSREILEEAGLWIKSIKQAEETRQIIIENNYIFSFGQREHEELFKLQQHFGVAISEDVTVGKAALEIEGSPQAVIEAMLVIECMLYYVQEQIVAKQEEELMAVARLGSDPHQGGHADLAKTTELRYKVTPIESYLQAFKDKEKQLEKAGLRVLKIEKIYNPVLESAFLRIKRNVEGKHAGRPICHRLYRRVPAQFCGLVCRSGFQRTYFPRQDQKYGAGIYFNKNLRNLVEDLGEKCEMDNLICVFEAEVVTGLYTKCKQSYIVAPSTHEGDLKLYDSVVDDICNPEIFVIFNNEQALPQYLLTCSRIWNGGSGVHSEGQQHGINRN
;
A
#
# COMPACT_ATOMS: atom_id res chain seq x y z
N MET A 1 27.90 61.84 34.04
CA MET A 1 27.59 60.42 34.33
C MET A 1 26.14 60.17 33.95
N GLY A 2 25.94 59.21 33.05
CA GLY A 2 24.76 59.10 32.17
C GLY A 2 23.49 58.52 32.79
N ASN A 3 22.35 58.82 32.19
CA ASN A 3 21.76 58.01 31.13
C ASN A 3 20.61 58.80 30.47
N MET A 4 20.59 58.83 29.13
CA MET A 4 19.55 59.49 28.35
C MET A 4 18.33 58.60 28.16
N MET A 5 17.18 59.23 28.33
CA MET A 5 15.85 58.67 28.20
C MET A 5 15.27 59.05 26.83
N LYS A 6 14.47 58.13 26.27
CA LYS A 6 13.29 58.32 25.39
C LYS A 6 13.34 57.84 23.93
N THR A 7 12.48 56.83 23.72
CA THR A 7 11.41 56.66 22.71
C THR A 7 11.76 56.30 21.27
N ARG A 8 11.24 55.12 20.82
CA ARG A 8 10.36 55.00 19.64
C ARG A 8 9.66 53.64 19.56
N THR A 9 8.45 53.66 18.99
CA THR A 9 7.49 52.59 18.76
C THR A 9 7.59 51.97 17.36
N SER A 10 7.23 50.67 17.30
CA SER A 10 6.59 49.88 16.23
C SER A 10 7.28 49.63 14.88
N SER A 11 7.60 48.36 14.63
CA SER A 11 7.26 47.62 13.40
C SER A 11 7.35 46.11 13.65
N SER A 12 6.33 45.38 13.19
CA SER A 12 6.18 43.92 13.28
C SER A 12 7.21 43.18 12.44
N GLU A 13 7.90 42.20 13.03
CA GLU A 13 8.58 41.13 12.30
C GLU A 13 7.81 39.84 12.50
N ALA A 14 7.45 39.22 11.37
CA ALA A 14 6.83 37.92 11.29
C ALA A 14 7.84 36.85 11.73
N LEU A 15 7.39 35.96 12.61
CA LEU A 15 8.12 34.78 13.05
C LEU A 15 8.14 33.77 11.89
N GLU A 16 9.35 33.53 11.37
CA GLU A 16 9.64 32.46 10.42
C GLU A 16 9.44 31.10 11.09
N ASP A 17 8.56 30.30 10.47
CA ASP A 17 8.22 28.93 10.82
C ASP A 17 9.37 28.00 10.39
N ASN A 18 10.36 27.85 11.26
CA ASN A 18 11.40 26.82 11.16
C ASN A 18 10.89 25.50 11.73
N SER A 19 10.07 24.80 10.95
CA SER A 19 9.81 23.36 11.11
C SER A 19 10.45 22.57 9.97
N SER A 20 11.77 22.68 9.86
CA SER A 20 12.57 21.71 9.13
C SER A 20 12.63 20.41 9.96
N ASP A 21 11.77 19.47 9.60
CA ASP A 21 11.82 18.10 10.08
C ASP A 21 13.09 17.43 9.54
N SER A 22 14.21 17.70 10.20
CA SER A 22 15.52 17.07 10.02
C SER A 22 15.69 15.90 10.99
N SER A 23 14.66 15.06 11.08
CA SER A 23 14.76 13.73 11.64
C SER A 23 15.60 12.85 10.70
N MET A 24 16.91 12.86 10.93
CA MET A 24 17.93 11.86 10.59
C MET A 24 17.56 10.74 9.60
N ALA A 25 18.30 10.71 8.49
CA ALA A 25 18.47 9.55 7.63
C ALA A 25 19.04 8.35 8.42
N LEU A 26 18.17 7.57 9.07
CA LEU A 26 18.42 6.17 9.39
C LEU A 26 17.99 5.35 8.18
N GLY A 27 18.89 4.49 7.69
CA GLY A 27 18.71 3.71 6.47
C GLY A 27 17.39 2.93 6.50
N ARG A 28 16.50 3.23 5.55
CA ARG A 28 15.32 2.40 5.31
C ARG A 28 15.81 1.08 4.71
N GLU A 29 15.55 -0.01 5.41
CA GLU A 29 15.84 -1.36 4.92
C GLU A 29 14.81 -1.71 3.82
N VAL A 30 15.27 -2.45 2.82
CA VAL A 30 14.45 -2.91 1.70
C VAL A 30 14.61 -4.43 1.56
N LEU A 31 13.49 -5.14 1.45
CA LEU A 31 13.46 -6.56 1.10
C LEU A 31 12.62 -6.75 -0.17
N THR A 32 13.25 -7.20 -1.24
CA THR A 32 12.59 -7.49 -2.52
C THR A 32 12.28 -8.98 -2.61
N ILE A 33 11.03 -9.31 -2.94
CA ILE A 33 10.53 -10.68 -3.01
C ILE A 33 9.96 -10.92 -4.41
N PRO A 34 10.51 -11.88 -5.18
CA PRO A 34 10.02 -12.21 -6.51
C PRO A 34 8.71 -13.00 -6.43
N ILE A 35 7.70 -12.53 -7.16
CA ILE A 35 6.36 -13.12 -7.25
C ILE A 35 5.94 -13.35 -8.71
N SER A 36 5.09 -14.33 -8.95
CA SER A 36 4.54 -14.56 -10.30
C SER A 36 3.65 -13.39 -10.72
N LYS A 37 3.48 -13.22 -12.04
CA LYS A 37 2.54 -12.23 -12.59
C LYS A 37 1.11 -12.45 -12.07
N THR A 38 0.69 -13.72 -11.93
CA THR A 38 -0.63 -14.07 -11.40
C THR A 38 -0.81 -13.54 -9.97
N VAL A 39 0.17 -13.78 -9.08
CA VAL A 39 0.14 -13.28 -7.71
C VAL A 39 0.22 -11.75 -7.69
N TYR A 40 1.03 -11.15 -8.56
CA TYR A 40 1.16 -9.69 -8.69
C TYR A 40 -0.20 -9.05 -9.00
N GLU A 41 -0.91 -9.54 -10.01
CA GLU A 41 -2.20 -8.99 -10.42
C GLU A 41 -3.24 -9.05 -9.29
N VAL A 42 -3.32 -10.17 -8.56
CA VAL A 42 -4.25 -10.32 -7.44
C VAL A 42 -3.91 -9.35 -6.30
N LEU A 43 -2.64 -9.26 -5.94
CA LEU A 43 -2.17 -8.35 -4.90
C LEU A 43 -2.31 -6.88 -5.32
N LYS A 44 -2.12 -6.56 -6.59
CA LYS A 44 -2.24 -5.21 -7.15
C LYS A 44 -3.69 -4.73 -7.13
N ARG A 45 -4.66 -5.57 -7.47
CA ARG A 45 -6.10 -5.27 -7.32
C ARG A 45 -6.49 -4.93 -5.88
N ARG A 46 -5.75 -5.45 -4.90
CA ARG A 46 -5.99 -5.22 -3.47
C ARG A 46 -4.85 -4.43 -2.81
N GLU A 47 -4.11 -3.62 -3.57
CA GLU A 47 -2.89 -2.97 -3.09
C GLU A 47 -3.11 -2.16 -1.81
N THR A 48 -4.22 -1.42 -1.71
CA THR A 48 -4.55 -0.66 -0.50
C THR A 48 -4.82 -1.57 0.70
N TYR A 49 -5.49 -2.70 0.50
CA TYR A 49 -5.75 -3.68 1.56
C TYR A 49 -4.45 -4.35 2.00
N LEU A 50 -3.63 -4.79 1.04
CA LEU A 50 -2.32 -5.38 1.30
C LEU A 50 -1.41 -4.40 2.06
N HIS A 51 -1.35 -3.14 1.63
CA HIS A 51 -0.57 -2.11 2.29
C HIS A 51 -1.02 -1.88 3.73
N ASN A 52 -2.32 -1.69 3.95
CA ASN A 52 -2.87 -1.51 5.29
C ASN A 52 -2.62 -2.74 6.18
N LEU A 53 -2.78 -3.94 5.63
CA LEU A 53 -2.58 -5.18 6.38
C LEU A 53 -1.12 -5.36 6.78
N LEU A 54 -0.16 -5.19 5.85
CA LEU A 54 1.27 -5.29 6.14
C LEU A 54 1.75 -4.19 7.09
N GLN A 55 1.28 -2.96 6.91
CA GLN A 55 1.59 -1.85 7.79
C GLN A 55 1.06 -2.09 9.21
N LYS A 56 -0.15 -2.64 9.35
CA LYS A 56 -0.76 -2.89 10.66
C LYS A 56 -0.22 -4.15 11.34
N LYS A 57 0.02 -5.22 10.57
CA LYS A 57 0.45 -6.53 11.08
C LYS A 57 1.95 -6.57 11.38
N PHE A 58 2.77 -5.95 10.54
CA PHE A 58 4.23 -5.98 10.65
C PHE A 58 4.86 -4.60 10.85
N GLY A 59 4.18 -3.50 10.48
CA GLY A 59 4.79 -2.16 10.53
C GLY A 59 5.66 -1.84 9.32
N CYS A 60 5.53 -2.58 8.22
CA CYS A 60 6.25 -2.33 6.97
C CYS A 60 5.32 -1.77 5.89
N MET A 61 5.89 -0.98 4.99
CA MET A 61 5.23 -0.54 3.77
C MET A 61 5.50 -1.53 2.64
N VAL A 62 4.57 -1.63 1.71
CA VAL A 62 4.69 -2.46 0.51
C VAL A 62 4.67 -1.60 -0.74
N VAL A 63 5.51 -1.95 -1.71
CA VAL A 63 5.51 -1.41 -3.07
C VAL A 63 5.50 -2.59 -4.04
N LEU A 64 4.51 -2.62 -4.92
CA LEU A 64 4.39 -3.64 -5.96
C LEU A 64 5.08 -3.14 -7.23
N GLN A 65 6.21 -3.75 -7.58
CA GLN A 65 6.95 -3.45 -8.80
C GLN A 65 6.62 -4.47 -9.88
N ASP A 66 6.06 -3.99 -10.98
CA ASP A 66 5.88 -4.82 -12.16
C ASP A 66 7.11 -4.75 -13.06
N VAL A 67 7.49 -5.88 -13.66
CA VAL A 67 8.37 -5.85 -14.84
C VAL A 67 7.44 -5.56 -16.02
N ARG A 68 7.22 -4.27 -16.31
CA ARG A 68 6.49 -3.90 -17.53
C ARG A 68 7.27 -4.41 -18.73
N ILE A 69 6.63 -5.27 -19.53
CA ILE A 69 7.16 -5.70 -20.82
C ILE A 69 7.05 -4.49 -21.75
N PRO A 70 8.12 -4.10 -22.48
CA PRO A 70 8.04 -3.04 -23.49
C PRO A 70 6.93 -3.37 -24.50
N VAL A 71 5.94 -2.49 -24.64
CA VAL A 71 4.85 -2.67 -25.62
C VAL A 71 5.03 -1.67 -26.75
N GLN A 72 5.34 -2.17 -27.95
CA GLN A 72 5.31 -1.37 -29.18
C GLN A 72 3.85 -1.24 -29.63
N VAL A 73 3.31 -0.01 -29.62
CA VAL A 73 1.90 0.26 -29.96
C VAL A 73 1.70 0.83 -31.36
N TYR A 74 2.78 1.29 -31.99
CA TYR A 74 2.77 1.86 -33.33
C TYR A 74 4.13 1.65 -33.99
N ARG A 75 4.13 1.37 -35.30
CA ARG A 75 5.33 1.30 -36.14
C ARG A 75 5.02 1.85 -37.52
N LYS A 76 5.97 2.60 -38.08
CA LYS A 76 5.90 3.09 -39.46
C LYS A 76 7.28 3.17 -40.10
N SER A 77 7.39 2.62 -41.31
CA SER A 77 8.54 2.90 -42.16
C SER A 77 8.41 4.30 -42.79
N LEU A 78 9.44 5.13 -42.63
CA LEU A 78 9.56 6.43 -43.26
C LEU A 78 10.36 6.30 -44.58
N LYS A 79 11.28 7.24 -44.85
CA LYS A 79 12.09 7.26 -46.07
C LYS A 79 13.44 6.57 -45.82
N GLU A 80 13.99 5.89 -46.84
CA GLU A 80 15.38 5.37 -46.86
C GLU A 80 15.71 4.36 -45.74
N GLY A 81 14.73 3.58 -45.27
CA GLY A 81 14.94 2.51 -44.29
C GLY A 81 14.94 2.97 -42.83
N ILE A 82 14.55 4.23 -42.56
CA ILE A 82 14.31 4.72 -41.20
C ILE A 82 12.91 4.31 -40.73
N GLU A 83 12.83 3.71 -39.56
CA GLU A 83 11.59 3.35 -38.88
C GLU A 83 11.33 4.31 -37.71
N ILE A 84 10.07 4.69 -37.53
CA ILE A 84 9.59 5.34 -36.31
C ILE A 84 8.61 4.41 -35.59
N SER A 85 8.74 4.29 -34.28
CA SER A 85 7.84 3.49 -33.45
C SER A 85 7.47 4.18 -32.16
N VAL A 86 6.31 3.85 -31.60
CA VAL A 86 5.84 4.34 -30.29
C VAL A 86 5.81 3.17 -29.31
N TRP A 87 6.40 3.37 -28.13
CA TRP A 87 6.57 2.36 -27.09
C TRP A 87 6.00 2.82 -25.75
N MET A 88 5.21 1.95 -25.13
CA MET A 88 4.94 2.00 -23.69
C MET A 88 6.05 1.25 -22.96
N ASP A 89 7.04 1.99 -22.48
CA ASP A 89 8.22 1.42 -21.83
C ASP A 89 8.90 2.42 -20.89
N ASP A 90 9.73 1.92 -19.98
CA ASP A 90 10.61 2.71 -19.12
C ASP A 90 11.92 3.03 -19.84
N LEU A 91 12.13 4.32 -20.17
CA LEU A 91 13.32 4.79 -20.88
C LEU A 91 14.63 4.44 -20.15
N THR A 92 14.62 4.22 -18.82
CA THR A 92 15.84 3.84 -18.07
C THR A 92 16.35 2.43 -18.39
N ARG A 93 15.49 1.60 -18.98
CA ARG A 93 15.78 0.20 -19.35
C ARG A 93 15.62 -0.08 -20.84
N HIS A 94 15.11 0.89 -21.60
CA HIS A 94 14.84 0.75 -23.02
C HIS A 94 16.14 0.59 -23.83
N GLU A 95 16.18 -0.42 -24.71
CA GLU A 95 17.34 -0.70 -25.54
C GLU A 95 17.38 0.23 -26.76
N ALA A 96 18.30 1.20 -26.74
CA ALA A 96 18.63 2.03 -27.89
C ALA A 96 20.09 2.47 -27.83
N ASP A 97 20.70 2.76 -28.97
CA ASP A 97 22.07 3.26 -29.01
C ASP A 97 22.22 4.58 -28.24
N THR A 98 21.19 5.43 -28.27
CA THR A 98 21.16 6.72 -27.58
C THR A 98 19.80 6.99 -26.95
N LEU A 99 19.82 7.45 -25.69
CA LEU A 99 18.61 7.89 -24.97
C LEU A 99 18.57 9.41 -24.90
N VAL A 100 17.39 10.00 -25.06
CA VAL A 100 17.19 11.44 -24.90
C VAL A 100 16.65 11.74 -23.50
N ASN A 101 17.38 12.55 -22.75
CA ASN A 101 16.95 13.10 -21.47
C ASN A 101 16.24 14.45 -21.68
N ALA A 102 15.10 14.65 -21.02
CA ALA A 102 14.44 15.94 -20.88
C ALA A 102 15.13 16.79 -19.80
N ALA A 103 16.13 17.58 -20.22
CA ALA A 103 17.01 18.34 -19.34
C ALA A 103 16.57 19.80 -19.16
N ASN A 104 17.15 20.46 -18.14
CA ASN A 104 17.06 21.90 -17.94
C ASN A 104 18.35 22.61 -18.37
N GLU A 105 18.31 23.94 -18.35
CA GLU A 105 19.36 24.87 -18.79
C GLU A 105 20.71 24.68 -18.04
N TYR A 106 20.64 24.08 -16.84
CA TYR A 106 21.77 23.82 -15.94
C TYR A 106 22.31 22.39 -16.05
N LEU A 107 21.68 21.53 -16.85
CA LEU A 107 21.91 20.07 -16.86
C LEU A 107 21.90 19.47 -15.43
N ALA A 108 21.00 19.98 -14.58
CA ALA A 108 20.81 19.50 -13.22
C ALA A 108 19.69 18.45 -13.19
N HIS A 109 20.04 17.17 -13.04
CA HIS A 109 19.10 16.05 -13.18
C HIS A 109 18.36 15.75 -11.87
N VAL A 110 17.61 16.74 -11.36
CA VAL A 110 17.03 16.72 -10.00
C VAL A 110 15.56 16.29 -9.93
N GLY A 111 14.87 16.15 -11.07
CA GLY A 111 13.46 15.76 -11.09
C GLY A 111 13.02 15.07 -12.39
N GLY A 112 11.84 14.45 -12.34
CA GLY A 112 11.21 13.79 -13.48
C GLY A 112 12.09 12.69 -14.11
N LEU A 113 11.99 12.57 -15.44
CA LEU A 113 12.76 11.61 -16.24
C LEU A 113 14.27 11.80 -16.07
N ALA A 114 14.75 13.04 -15.95
CA ALA A 114 16.17 13.32 -15.79
C ALA A 114 16.74 12.67 -14.52
N PHE A 115 16.02 12.77 -13.40
CA PHE A 115 16.41 12.12 -12.15
C PHE A 115 16.35 10.58 -12.24
N ALA A 116 15.35 10.04 -12.95
CA ALA A 116 15.25 8.60 -13.16
C ALA A 116 16.45 8.06 -13.95
N LEU A 117 16.83 8.73 -15.04
CA LEU A 117 18.02 8.40 -15.84
C LEU A 117 19.32 8.54 -15.03
N LEU A 118 19.45 9.58 -14.19
CA LEU A 118 20.61 9.74 -13.29
C LEU A 118 20.69 8.59 -12.27
N LYS A 119 19.57 8.22 -11.65
CA LYS A 119 19.53 7.14 -10.64
C LYS A 119 19.93 5.80 -11.24
N ALA A 120 19.42 5.47 -12.44
CA ALA A 120 19.74 4.23 -13.14
C ALA A 120 21.18 4.25 -13.71
N GLY A 121 21.56 5.33 -14.39
CA GLY A 121 22.85 5.45 -15.07
C GLY A 121 24.03 5.74 -14.16
N GLY A 122 23.81 6.31 -12.98
CA GLY A 122 24.84 6.60 -11.99
C GLY A 122 25.37 8.05 -12.01
N PRO A 123 26.14 8.42 -10.97
CA PRO A 123 26.61 9.78 -10.75
C PRO A 123 27.46 10.34 -11.90
N GLU A 124 28.07 9.48 -12.72
CA GLU A 124 28.92 9.84 -13.85
C GLU A 124 28.19 10.75 -14.87
N ILE A 125 26.87 10.59 -15.03
CA ILE A 125 26.05 11.42 -15.91
C ILE A 125 26.00 12.87 -15.40
N GLN A 126 25.83 13.06 -14.08
CA GLN A 126 25.79 14.39 -13.48
C GLN A 126 27.18 15.05 -13.49
N GLU A 127 28.24 14.29 -13.19
CA GLU A 127 29.61 14.82 -13.23
C GLU A 127 30.01 15.32 -14.64
N GLN A 128 29.65 14.57 -15.69
CA GLN A 128 29.92 14.99 -17.07
C GLN A 128 29.07 16.20 -17.47
N SER A 129 27.82 16.26 -17.00
CA SER A 129 26.93 17.40 -17.20
C SER A 129 27.50 18.67 -16.56
N GLU A 130 28.01 18.59 -15.33
CA GLU A 130 28.65 19.71 -14.64
C GLU A 130 29.93 20.18 -15.35
N ARG A 131 30.76 19.25 -15.85
CA ARG A 131 31.93 19.58 -16.67
C ARG A 131 31.54 20.26 -17.98
N PHE A 132 30.44 19.84 -18.60
CA PHE A 132 29.92 20.48 -19.80
C PHE A 132 29.53 21.94 -19.49
N ILE A 133 28.73 22.18 -18.45
CA ILE A 133 28.32 23.53 -18.04
C ILE A 133 29.53 24.39 -17.66
N ALA A 134 30.50 23.84 -16.94
CA ALA A 134 31.71 24.56 -16.55
C ALA A 134 32.57 24.99 -17.74
N SER A 135 32.54 24.25 -18.86
CA SER A 135 33.36 24.51 -20.04
C SER A 135 32.64 25.27 -21.15
N LYS A 136 31.33 25.07 -21.32
CA LYS A 136 30.53 25.61 -22.44
C LYS A 136 29.48 26.64 -21.99
N GLY A 137 29.23 26.77 -20.69
CA GLY A 137 28.18 27.62 -20.13
C GLY A 137 26.80 26.94 -20.10
N LEU A 138 25.79 27.71 -19.68
CA LEU A 138 24.39 27.26 -19.62
C LEU A 138 23.85 26.97 -21.03
N LEU A 139 22.93 26.00 -21.11
CA LEU A 139 22.20 25.73 -22.35
C LEU A 139 20.93 26.57 -22.43
N SER A 140 20.60 26.98 -23.64
CA SER A 140 19.32 27.62 -23.95
C SER A 140 18.32 26.58 -24.48
N ALA A 141 17.03 26.81 -24.26
CA ALA A 141 15.97 26.00 -24.87
C ALA A 141 16.18 25.86 -26.39
N GLY A 142 16.00 24.64 -26.91
CA GLY A 142 16.32 24.26 -28.28
C GLY A 142 17.70 23.63 -28.47
N HIS A 143 18.57 23.63 -27.45
CA HIS A 143 19.93 23.07 -27.55
C HIS A 143 20.06 21.72 -26.84
N ILE A 144 21.16 21.02 -27.17
CA ILE A 144 21.49 19.71 -26.60
C ILE A 144 22.92 19.69 -26.04
N ALA A 145 23.15 18.82 -25.06
CA ALA A 145 24.47 18.38 -24.61
C ALA A 145 24.52 16.85 -24.61
N VAL A 146 25.71 16.25 -24.62
CA VAL A 146 25.85 14.78 -24.69
C VAL A 146 26.82 14.29 -23.63
N THR A 147 26.45 13.20 -22.97
CA THR A 147 27.29 12.48 -21.99
C THR A 147 27.29 10.99 -22.30
N SER A 148 28.16 10.22 -21.64
CA SER A 148 28.12 8.75 -21.69
C SER A 148 26.84 8.20 -21.04
N GLY A 149 26.41 7.00 -21.44
CA GLY A 149 25.28 6.30 -20.80
C GLY A 149 25.47 5.91 -19.34
N GLY A 150 26.70 5.96 -18.81
CA GLY A 150 27.00 5.41 -17.48
C GLY A 150 26.68 3.92 -17.44
N ARG A 151 25.77 3.53 -16.55
CA ARG A 151 25.23 2.15 -16.43
C ARG A 151 23.94 1.89 -17.22
N LEU A 152 23.41 2.88 -17.94
CA LEU A 152 22.23 2.69 -18.79
C LEU A 152 22.54 1.75 -19.96
N PRO A 153 21.54 1.04 -20.52
CA PRO A 153 21.71 0.17 -21.68
C PRO A 153 21.85 0.96 -23.01
N CYS A 154 22.65 2.01 -23.02
CA CYS A 154 22.89 2.86 -24.19
C CYS A 154 24.36 3.34 -24.24
N LYS A 155 24.83 3.73 -25.43
CA LYS A 155 26.18 4.28 -25.61
C LYS A 155 26.30 5.66 -24.99
N GLN A 156 25.27 6.49 -25.17
CA GLN A 156 25.28 7.91 -24.82
C GLN A 156 23.88 8.44 -24.49
N VAL A 157 23.84 9.54 -23.72
CA VAL A 157 22.62 10.27 -23.38
C VAL A 157 22.68 11.66 -23.99
N ILE A 158 21.68 12.01 -24.80
CA ILE A 158 21.49 13.39 -25.29
C ILE A 158 20.60 14.13 -24.31
N HIS A 159 21.13 15.15 -23.66
CA HIS A 159 20.40 16.05 -22.79
C HIS A 159 19.80 17.19 -23.59
N ALA A 160 18.51 17.10 -23.90
CA ALA A 160 17.80 18.12 -24.67
C ALA A 160 17.07 19.10 -23.75
N VAL A 161 17.32 20.39 -23.92
CA VAL A 161 16.64 21.45 -23.17
C VAL A 161 15.43 21.90 -23.97
N GLY A 162 14.27 21.40 -23.59
CA GLY A 162 13.00 21.87 -24.14
C GLY A 162 12.57 23.23 -23.55
N PRO A 163 11.63 23.94 -24.18
CA PRO A 163 11.09 25.18 -23.62
C PRO A 163 10.14 24.91 -22.46
N ARG A 164 10.09 25.86 -21.52
CA ARG A 164 9.03 25.98 -20.51
C ARG A 164 7.81 26.63 -21.17
N TRP A 165 6.65 26.02 -21.01
CA TRP A 165 5.43 26.50 -21.66
C TRP A 165 5.00 27.87 -21.13
N SER A 166 4.51 28.70 -22.05
CA SER A 166 3.90 29.99 -21.76
C SER A 166 2.82 30.25 -22.79
N ASP A 167 1.57 30.39 -22.36
CA ASP A 167 0.44 30.64 -23.26
C ASP A 167 0.62 31.94 -24.06
N SER A 168 1.30 32.94 -23.47
CA SER A 168 1.62 34.21 -24.13
C SER A 168 2.71 34.10 -25.21
N GLN A 169 3.50 33.03 -25.23
CA GLN A 169 4.62 32.81 -26.14
C GLN A 169 4.54 31.42 -26.77
N CYS A 170 3.33 30.94 -27.04
CA CYS A 170 3.07 29.58 -27.52
C CYS A 170 3.84 29.24 -28.81
N ASP A 171 3.86 30.15 -29.78
CA ASP A 171 4.60 29.98 -31.05
C ASP A 171 6.11 29.86 -30.82
N GLU A 172 6.68 30.67 -29.94
CA GLU A 172 8.11 30.62 -29.61
C GLU A 172 8.46 29.31 -28.87
N CYS A 173 7.54 28.83 -28.01
CA CYS A 173 7.69 27.53 -27.37
C CYS A 173 7.67 26.41 -28.43
N CYS A 174 6.74 26.42 -29.37
CA CYS A 174 6.71 25.44 -30.47
C CYS A 174 8.02 25.44 -31.27
N LEU A 175 8.52 26.62 -31.64
CA LEU A 175 9.79 26.77 -32.39
C LEU A 175 11.01 26.27 -31.61
N LYS A 176 11.07 26.51 -30.29
CA LYS A 176 12.17 26.02 -29.44
C LYS A 176 12.12 24.51 -29.24
N LEU A 177 10.93 23.92 -29.12
CA LEU A 177 10.78 22.47 -29.05
C LEU A 177 11.18 21.83 -30.38
N GLU A 178 10.73 22.38 -31.50
CA GLU A 178 11.16 21.98 -32.84
C GLU A 178 12.69 22.04 -32.98
N ALA A 179 13.32 23.14 -32.56
CA ALA A 179 14.78 23.28 -32.59
C ALA A 179 15.50 22.20 -31.77
N ALA A 180 14.97 21.84 -30.58
CA ALA A 180 15.53 20.78 -29.75
C ALA A 180 15.48 19.43 -30.49
N ILE A 181 14.34 19.09 -31.08
CA ILE A 181 14.16 17.84 -31.85
C ILE A 181 15.06 17.84 -33.09
N ILE A 182 15.15 18.94 -33.84
CA ILE A 182 16.07 19.06 -34.98
C ILE A 182 17.52 18.82 -34.54
N ASN A 183 17.95 19.39 -33.41
CA ASN A 183 19.33 19.23 -32.94
C ASN A 183 19.61 17.80 -32.46
N ILE A 184 18.65 17.12 -31.84
CA ILE A 184 18.75 15.67 -31.56
C ILE A 184 18.95 14.90 -32.87
N LEU A 185 18.06 15.12 -33.85
CA LEU A 185 18.07 14.40 -35.12
C LEU A 185 19.35 14.64 -35.94
N LYS A 186 19.86 15.87 -35.93
CA LYS A 186 21.17 16.20 -36.54
C LYS A 186 22.30 15.42 -35.89
N TYR A 187 22.33 15.36 -34.56
CA TYR A 187 23.37 14.65 -33.83
C TYR A 187 23.35 13.15 -34.14
N VAL A 188 22.17 12.52 -34.13
CA VAL A 188 22.05 11.07 -34.37
C VAL A 188 22.21 10.67 -35.84
N ASN A 189 21.94 11.60 -36.78
CA ASN A 189 22.15 11.38 -38.22
C ASN A 189 23.61 11.64 -38.65
N ASP A 190 24.46 12.22 -37.78
CA ASP A 190 25.86 12.47 -38.10
C ASP A 190 26.64 11.13 -38.13
N PRO A 191 27.29 10.78 -39.26
CA PRO A 191 28.03 9.53 -39.40
C PRO A 191 29.20 9.40 -38.42
N GLU A 192 29.73 10.51 -37.89
CA GLU A 192 30.82 10.46 -36.90
C GLU A 192 30.37 9.89 -35.54
N ASN A 193 29.07 9.96 -35.22
CA ASN A 193 28.54 9.50 -33.94
C ASN A 193 28.15 8.01 -33.90
N ASN A 194 28.00 7.36 -35.06
CA ASN A 194 27.70 5.92 -35.21
C ASN A 194 26.51 5.43 -34.35
N ILE A 195 25.37 6.13 -34.47
CA ILE A 195 24.11 5.87 -33.76
C ILE A 195 23.11 5.24 -34.74
N LYS A 196 22.58 4.06 -34.39
CA LYS A 196 21.56 3.36 -35.17
C LYS A 196 20.15 3.60 -34.67
N SER A 197 19.98 3.75 -33.36
CA SER A 197 18.69 3.94 -32.73
C SER A 197 18.70 5.04 -31.67
N VAL A 198 17.63 5.84 -31.64
CA VAL A 198 17.45 6.89 -30.63
C VAL A 198 16.07 6.77 -29.99
N ALA A 199 16.02 6.86 -28.65
CA ALA A 199 14.78 6.88 -27.90
C ALA A 199 14.49 8.28 -27.36
N ILE A 200 13.36 8.86 -27.79
CA ILE A 200 12.95 10.24 -27.53
C ILE A 200 11.69 10.24 -26.65
N PRO A 201 11.71 10.88 -25.47
CA PRO A 201 10.52 11.03 -24.63
C PRO A 201 9.61 12.16 -25.14
N ALA A 202 8.45 12.34 -24.51
CA ALA A 202 7.60 13.52 -24.70
C ALA A 202 8.27 14.78 -24.08
N LEU A 203 9.24 15.34 -24.79
CA LEU A 203 10.08 16.44 -24.35
C LEU A 203 9.23 17.68 -24.00
N SER A 204 9.47 18.26 -22.83
CA SER A 204 8.71 19.38 -22.23
C SER A 204 7.29 19.10 -21.72
N SER A 205 6.67 17.93 -21.96
CA SER A 205 5.27 17.68 -21.58
C SER A 205 5.04 17.42 -20.07
N GLY A 206 6.10 17.23 -19.30
CA GLY A 206 6.05 17.03 -17.85
C GLY A 206 6.17 18.33 -17.07
N ILE A 207 7.24 18.47 -16.27
CA ILE A 207 7.49 19.64 -15.39
C ILE A 207 7.45 20.99 -16.13
N PHE A 208 7.79 21.01 -17.43
CA PHE A 208 7.79 22.23 -18.24
C PHE A 208 6.41 22.62 -18.78
N GLY A 209 5.36 21.82 -18.52
CA GLY A 209 3.97 22.18 -18.72
C GLY A 209 3.52 22.31 -20.18
N PHE A 210 4.28 21.78 -21.14
CA PHE A 210 3.93 21.88 -22.55
C PHE A 210 2.68 21.04 -22.86
N PRO A 211 1.61 21.62 -23.43
CA PRO A 211 0.37 20.89 -23.71
C PRO A 211 0.64 19.64 -24.54
N LEU A 212 0.25 18.48 -24.02
CA LEU A 212 0.63 17.16 -24.53
C LEU A 212 0.34 16.99 -26.03
N HIS A 213 -0.86 17.37 -26.48
CA HIS A 213 -1.24 17.27 -27.89
C HIS A 213 -0.37 18.15 -28.81
N LEU A 214 -0.01 19.36 -28.37
CA LEU A 214 0.88 20.24 -29.14
C LEU A 214 2.31 19.71 -29.12
N CYS A 215 2.79 19.23 -27.97
CA CYS A 215 4.10 18.60 -27.81
C CYS A 215 4.26 17.42 -28.78
N ALA A 216 3.29 16.48 -28.77
CA ALA A 216 3.28 15.33 -29.66
C ALA A 216 3.32 15.74 -31.12
N ARG A 217 2.45 16.69 -31.51
CA ARG A 217 2.35 17.19 -32.88
C ARG A 217 3.63 17.86 -33.36
N VAL A 218 4.27 18.69 -32.53
CA VAL A 218 5.58 19.28 -32.84
C VAL A 218 6.63 18.18 -33.04
N ILE A 219 6.81 17.27 -32.07
CA ILE A 219 7.81 16.20 -32.13
C ILE A 219 7.65 15.35 -33.41
N VAL A 220 6.45 14.83 -33.67
CA VAL A 220 6.19 13.94 -34.81
C VAL A 220 6.33 14.68 -36.13
N SER A 221 5.80 15.91 -36.24
CA SER A 221 5.90 16.70 -37.48
C SER A 221 7.35 17.12 -37.79
N THR A 222 8.15 17.43 -36.76
CA THR A 222 9.57 17.73 -36.92
C THR A 222 10.35 16.50 -37.38
N ILE A 223 10.12 15.32 -36.78
CA ILE A 223 10.76 14.07 -37.22
C ILE A 223 10.40 13.76 -38.67
N LYS A 224 9.11 13.84 -39.02
CA LYS A 224 8.62 13.64 -40.39
C LYS A 224 9.35 14.57 -41.37
N SER A 225 9.37 15.86 -41.06
CA SER A 225 9.95 16.90 -41.94
C SER A 225 11.46 16.73 -42.06
N PHE A 226 12.15 16.40 -40.96
CA PHE A 226 13.59 16.15 -40.96
C PHE A 226 13.95 14.97 -41.86
N VAL A 227 13.29 13.82 -41.69
CA VAL A 227 13.54 12.62 -42.49
C VAL A 227 13.22 12.82 -43.97
N GLN A 228 12.26 13.69 -44.30
CA GLN A 228 11.91 14.01 -45.69
C GLN A 228 12.89 14.97 -46.36
N LEU A 229 13.42 15.95 -45.62
CA LEU A 229 14.16 17.09 -46.17
C LEU A 229 15.67 17.03 -45.95
N ALA A 230 16.14 16.36 -44.89
CA ALA A 230 17.57 16.29 -44.57
C ALA A 230 18.28 15.21 -45.40
N PRO A 231 19.57 15.41 -45.75
CA PRO A 231 20.39 14.33 -46.27
C PRO A 231 20.61 13.27 -45.18
N LEU A 232 20.19 12.03 -45.45
CA LEU A 232 20.34 10.90 -44.54
C LEU A 232 21.62 10.14 -44.89
N PHE A 233 22.42 9.80 -43.88
CA PHE A 233 23.73 9.15 -44.08
C PHE A 233 23.71 7.63 -43.81
N GLY A 234 22.53 7.02 -43.69
CA GLY A 234 22.32 5.56 -43.67
C GLY A 234 22.68 4.83 -42.36
N TYR A 235 23.12 5.54 -41.32
CA TYR A 235 23.44 4.96 -40.01
C TYR A 235 22.23 4.88 -39.09
N LEU A 236 21.46 5.97 -38.98
CA LEU A 236 20.22 6.00 -38.22
C LEU A 236 19.18 5.12 -38.91
N GLN A 237 18.63 4.16 -38.17
CA GLN A 237 17.64 3.19 -38.65
C GLN A 237 16.34 3.29 -37.85
N GLU A 238 16.41 3.62 -36.56
CA GLU A 238 15.24 3.53 -35.66
C GLU A 238 15.10 4.78 -34.79
N ILE A 239 13.87 5.31 -34.74
CA ILE A 239 13.47 6.41 -33.84
C ILE A 239 12.34 5.90 -32.96
N HIS A 240 12.58 5.78 -31.66
CA HIS A 240 11.60 5.29 -30.69
C HIS A 240 11.01 6.47 -29.93
N LEU A 241 9.70 6.65 -29.97
CA LEU A 241 8.98 7.56 -29.08
C LEU A 241 8.54 6.77 -27.85
N VAL A 242 9.14 7.04 -26.70
CA VAL A 242 9.02 6.18 -25.51
C VAL A 242 8.40 6.94 -24.34
N ASN A 243 7.40 6.36 -23.69
CA ASN A 243 6.89 6.87 -22.43
C ASN A 243 6.31 5.74 -21.56
N ILE A 244 6.33 5.93 -20.24
CA ILE A 244 5.75 4.98 -19.27
C ILE A 244 4.24 5.18 -19.08
N ASP A 245 3.73 6.38 -19.39
CA ASP A 245 2.34 6.74 -19.16
C ASP A 245 1.47 6.45 -20.40
N GLU A 246 0.51 5.55 -20.24
CA GLU A 246 -0.42 5.13 -21.30
C GLU A 246 -1.15 6.30 -21.98
N PRO A 247 -1.60 7.37 -21.28
CA PRO A 247 -2.20 8.53 -21.95
C PRO A 247 -1.23 9.25 -22.90
N ILE A 248 0.04 9.39 -22.52
CA ILE A 248 1.07 10.04 -23.37
C ILE A 248 1.36 9.17 -24.59
N VAL A 249 1.51 7.86 -24.38
CA VAL A 249 1.69 6.87 -25.46
C VAL A 249 0.51 6.91 -26.44
N THR A 250 -0.71 6.99 -25.93
CA THR A 250 -1.93 7.04 -26.75
C THR A 250 -1.97 8.32 -27.61
N VAL A 251 -1.65 9.49 -27.03
CA VAL A 251 -1.60 10.75 -27.79
C VAL A 251 -0.49 10.72 -28.84
N MET A 252 0.68 10.16 -28.52
CA MET A 252 1.78 10.00 -29.48
C MET A 252 1.41 9.06 -30.63
N LYS A 253 0.83 7.88 -30.32
CA LYS A 253 0.32 6.93 -31.32
C LYS A 253 -0.67 7.62 -32.26
N LYS A 254 -1.70 8.27 -31.70
CA LYS A 254 -2.72 8.98 -32.49
C LYS A 254 -2.11 10.07 -33.38
N THR A 255 -1.16 10.84 -32.85
CA THR A 255 -0.46 11.89 -33.61
C THR A 255 0.37 11.28 -34.75
N CYS A 256 1.02 10.14 -34.52
CA CYS A 256 1.72 9.40 -35.55
C CYS A 256 0.75 8.90 -36.64
N GLU A 257 -0.39 8.33 -36.29
CA GLU A 257 -1.42 7.89 -37.24
C GLU A 257 -1.93 9.07 -38.09
N GLU A 258 -2.22 10.21 -37.47
CA GLU A 258 -2.68 11.43 -38.14
C GLU A 258 -1.65 12.02 -39.11
N LEU A 259 -0.37 12.02 -38.74
CA LEU A 259 0.69 12.69 -39.52
C LEU A 259 1.46 11.76 -40.46
N LEU A 260 1.57 10.48 -40.15
CA LEU A 260 2.42 9.51 -40.84
C LEU A 260 1.61 8.40 -41.55
N GLY A 261 0.33 8.23 -41.20
CA GLY A 261 -0.58 7.25 -41.79
C GLY A 261 -0.76 6.00 -40.93
N GLU A 262 -1.48 5.02 -41.48
CA GLU A 262 -1.85 3.78 -40.77
C GLU A 262 -0.64 3.00 -40.25
N ASN A 263 -0.85 2.33 -39.12
CA ASN A 263 0.10 1.52 -38.40
C ASN A 263 0.55 0.28 -39.22
N ASP A 264 1.86 0.12 -39.41
CA ASP A 264 2.39 -1.04 -40.16
C ASP A 264 2.33 -2.34 -39.35
N ILE A 265 2.04 -2.28 -38.04
CA ILE A 265 1.84 -3.48 -37.19
C ILE A 265 0.66 -4.33 -37.70
N ASP A 266 -0.41 -3.68 -38.19
CA ASP A 266 -1.66 -4.33 -38.60
C ASP A 266 -1.62 -4.86 -40.05
N SER A 267 -0.60 -4.49 -40.82
CA SER A 267 -0.41 -4.90 -42.22
C SER A 267 -0.06 -6.39 -42.41
N LEU A 268 0.04 -7.16 -41.33
CA LEU A 268 0.21 -8.62 -41.34
C LEU A 268 -1.09 -9.42 -41.13
N ASN A 269 -2.21 -8.79 -40.74
CA ASN A 269 -3.47 -9.48 -40.48
C ASN A 269 -4.68 -8.67 -41.00
N GLY A 270 -4.91 -8.70 -42.31
CA GLY A 270 -6.06 -8.01 -42.90
C GLY A 270 -7.39 -8.76 -42.74
N THR A 271 -8.45 -8.08 -42.26
CA THR A 271 -9.74 -7.92 -42.96
C THR A 271 -10.65 -6.89 -42.26
N PRO A 272 -11.57 -6.21 -42.99
CA PRO A 272 -12.19 -4.95 -42.57
C PRO A 272 -13.46 -5.09 -41.71
N GLU A 273 -13.68 -4.08 -40.87
CA GLU A 273 -14.79 -3.96 -39.91
C GLU A 273 -16.18 -3.78 -40.54
N ALA A 274 -17.19 -4.32 -39.84
CA ALA A 274 -18.61 -4.04 -40.06
C ALA A 274 -19.20 -3.28 -38.87
N SER A 275 -19.72 -2.08 -39.13
CA SER A 275 -20.40 -1.20 -38.18
C SER A 275 -21.65 -1.84 -37.55
N SER A 276 -21.83 -1.75 -36.24
CA SER A 276 -23.13 -1.99 -35.58
C SER A 276 -23.54 -0.81 -34.70
N GLY A 277 -24.76 -0.31 -34.94
CA GLY A 277 -25.31 0.92 -34.34
C GLY A 277 -25.79 0.74 -32.90
N ARG A 278 -24.97 1.16 -31.93
CA ARG A 278 -25.40 1.46 -30.56
C ARG A 278 -25.20 2.95 -30.26
N PRO A 279 -26.08 3.56 -29.44
CA PRO A 279 -25.99 4.99 -29.15
C PRO A 279 -24.65 5.35 -28.49
N PRO A 280 -24.01 6.47 -28.89
CA PRO A 280 -22.66 6.83 -28.47
C PRO A 280 -22.49 7.03 -26.96
N ASP A 281 -23.57 7.28 -26.22
CA ASP A 281 -23.54 7.82 -24.84
C ASP A 281 -23.75 6.77 -23.72
N SER A 282 -23.60 5.48 -24.02
CA SER A 282 -23.72 4.43 -23.00
C SER A 282 -22.83 3.22 -23.23
N ILE A 283 -22.26 2.66 -22.16
CA ILE A 283 -21.41 1.46 -22.16
C ILE A 283 -22.01 0.40 -21.23
N MET A 284 -21.89 -0.87 -21.62
CA MET A 284 -22.32 -2.00 -20.81
C MET A 284 -21.10 -2.82 -20.39
N VAL A 285 -20.95 -3.06 -19.09
CA VAL A 285 -19.80 -3.75 -18.51
C VAL A 285 -20.28 -4.75 -17.47
N ASN A 286 -20.03 -6.05 -17.69
CA ASN A 286 -20.34 -7.12 -16.73
C ASN A 286 -21.76 -7.01 -16.11
N GLY A 287 -22.74 -6.67 -16.95
CA GLY A 287 -24.16 -6.54 -16.55
C GLY A 287 -24.56 -5.19 -15.94
N LEU A 288 -23.63 -4.24 -15.76
CA LEU A 288 -23.91 -2.85 -15.38
C LEU A 288 -24.01 -1.98 -16.64
N HIS A 289 -25.08 -1.21 -16.76
CA HIS A 289 -25.23 -0.18 -17.79
C HIS A 289 -24.83 1.19 -17.25
N LEU A 290 -23.80 1.80 -17.83
CA LEU A 290 -23.39 3.18 -17.54
C LEU A 290 -23.85 4.09 -18.69
N ARG A 291 -24.58 5.15 -18.35
CA ARG A 291 -25.14 6.11 -19.31
C ARG A 291 -24.90 7.57 -18.87
N ILE A 292 -24.59 8.44 -19.82
CA ILE A 292 -24.63 9.89 -19.62
C ILE A 292 -26.02 10.41 -19.98
N VAL A 293 -26.60 11.26 -19.13
CA VAL A 293 -27.89 11.91 -19.35
C VAL A 293 -27.73 13.41 -19.21
N ARG A 294 -28.27 14.17 -20.19
CA ARG A 294 -28.46 15.62 -20.05
C ARG A 294 -29.77 15.89 -19.33
N GLY A 295 -29.72 16.61 -18.22
CA GLY A 295 -30.91 16.99 -17.45
C GLY A 295 -30.57 17.37 -16.02
N ASN A 296 -31.59 17.70 -15.24
CA ASN A 296 -31.40 18.06 -13.84
C ASN A 296 -31.44 16.80 -12.96
N ILE A 297 -30.64 16.79 -11.90
CA ILE A 297 -30.49 15.63 -11.01
C ILE A 297 -31.76 15.35 -10.21
N GLU A 298 -32.48 16.39 -9.81
CA GLU A 298 -33.76 16.32 -9.10
C GLU A 298 -34.91 15.81 -9.99
N ASP A 299 -34.74 15.82 -11.31
CA ASP A 299 -35.73 15.33 -12.30
C ASP A 299 -35.58 13.85 -12.65
N GLN A 300 -34.54 13.17 -12.14
CA GLN A 300 -34.32 11.77 -12.43
C GLN A 300 -35.35 10.86 -11.74
N GLN A 301 -35.61 9.71 -12.36
CA GLN A 301 -36.57 8.70 -11.88
C GLN A 301 -35.87 7.39 -11.50
N THR A 302 -34.64 7.49 -11.02
CA THR A 302 -33.85 6.35 -10.55
C THR A 302 -34.22 5.96 -9.12
N ALA A 303 -33.98 4.70 -8.75
CA ALA A 303 -34.28 4.23 -7.40
C ALA A 303 -33.48 5.02 -6.34
N ILE A 304 -32.25 5.40 -6.67
CA ILE A 304 -31.40 6.25 -5.84
C ILE A 304 -30.93 7.46 -6.62
N ILE A 305 -31.07 8.64 -5.99
CA ILE A 305 -30.46 9.88 -6.45
C ILE A 305 -29.38 10.31 -5.44
N VAL A 306 -28.18 10.62 -5.94
CA VAL A 306 -27.07 11.09 -5.10
C VAL A 306 -27.14 12.61 -4.98
N ASN A 307 -27.13 13.09 -3.74
CA ASN A 307 -27.02 14.49 -3.38
C ASN A 307 -25.58 14.82 -2.94
N SER A 308 -25.09 16.01 -3.30
CA SER A 308 -23.78 16.54 -2.95
C SER A 308 -23.93 17.65 -1.90
N VAL A 309 -23.53 17.39 -0.66
CA VAL A 309 -23.73 18.27 0.51
C VAL A 309 -22.43 18.97 0.89
N LEU A 310 -22.38 20.29 0.67
CA LEU A 310 -21.21 21.14 0.97
C LEU A 310 -21.10 21.49 2.45
N VAL A 311 -22.24 21.72 3.09
CA VAL A 311 -22.35 22.19 4.47
C VAL A 311 -23.22 21.19 5.22
N PRO A 312 -22.66 20.38 6.15
CA PRO A 312 -23.37 19.26 6.76
C PRO A 312 -24.67 19.62 7.51
N ASP A 313 -24.87 20.88 7.88
CA ASP A 313 -26.05 21.38 8.58
C ASP A 313 -26.98 22.26 7.72
N ASP A 314 -26.67 22.47 6.43
CA ASP A 314 -27.44 23.33 5.55
C ASP A 314 -27.51 22.80 4.10
N LEU A 315 -28.59 22.06 3.79
CA LEU A 315 -28.88 21.57 2.43
C LEU A 315 -29.24 22.69 1.43
N ALA A 316 -29.44 23.93 1.86
CA ALA A 316 -29.66 25.04 0.92
C ALA A 316 -28.34 25.56 0.30
N LYS A 317 -27.18 25.05 0.76
CA LYS A 317 -25.85 25.40 0.24
C LYS A 317 -25.40 24.41 -0.84
N GLY A 318 -24.98 24.97 -1.97
CA GLY A 318 -24.61 24.22 -3.18
C GLY A 318 -25.78 24.08 -4.14
N SER A 319 -25.51 24.12 -5.45
CA SER A 319 -26.56 24.10 -6.48
C SER A 319 -27.36 22.80 -6.47
N VAL A 320 -26.68 21.65 -6.36
CA VAL A 320 -27.30 20.32 -6.32
C VAL A 320 -28.18 20.13 -5.09
N SER A 321 -27.62 20.34 -3.89
CA SER A 321 -28.37 20.17 -2.63
C SER A 321 -29.57 21.10 -2.57
N ARG A 322 -29.43 22.34 -3.06
CA ARG A 322 -30.53 23.30 -3.11
C ARG A 322 -31.64 22.86 -4.06
N ALA A 323 -31.31 22.45 -5.29
CA ALA A 323 -32.30 21.99 -6.26
C ALA A 323 -33.06 20.74 -5.75
N ILE A 324 -32.34 19.80 -5.13
CA ILE A 324 -32.93 18.63 -4.47
C ILE A 324 -33.82 19.05 -3.30
N LEU A 325 -33.40 19.98 -2.45
CA LEU A 325 -34.20 20.45 -1.31
C LEU A 325 -35.48 21.17 -1.76
N GLU A 326 -35.38 22.05 -2.75
CA GLU A 326 -36.52 22.80 -3.32
C GLU A 326 -37.58 21.83 -3.87
N LYS A 327 -37.14 20.73 -4.50
CA LYS A 327 -38.07 19.73 -5.05
C LYS A 327 -38.58 18.72 -4.03
N ALA A 328 -37.73 18.23 -3.12
CA ALA A 328 -38.09 17.27 -2.09
C ALA A 328 -38.99 17.87 -1.00
N GLY A 329 -38.89 19.18 -0.80
CA GLY A 329 -39.60 19.93 0.23
C GLY A 329 -38.84 19.96 1.58
N PRO A 330 -39.29 20.82 2.52
CA PRO A 330 -38.56 21.11 3.75
C PRO A 330 -38.40 19.91 4.69
N SER A 331 -39.28 18.91 4.61
CA SER A 331 -39.18 17.67 5.41
C SER A 331 -37.90 16.87 5.15
N LEU A 332 -37.26 17.05 3.98
CA LEU A 332 -35.98 16.43 3.69
C LEU A 332 -34.89 16.89 4.66
N LEU A 333 -34.86 18.19 4.97
CA LEU A 333 -33.86 18.77 5.88
C LEU A 333 -34.00 18.19 7.29
N GLU A 334 -35.24 18.06 7.78
CA GLU A 334 -35.52 17.46 9.10
C GLU A 334 -35.05 15.99 9.15
N ALA A 335 -35.35 15.20 8.12
CA ALA A 335 -34.92 13.81 8.03
C ALA A 335 -33.40 13.67 7.98
N PHE A 336 -32.73 14.53 7.19
CA PHE A 336 -31.28 14.54 7.06
C PHE A 336 -30.59 14.91 8.38
N LEU A 337 -31.03 15.97 9.06
CA LEU A 337 -30.48 16.38 10.36
C LEU A 337 -30.70 15.31 11.44
N SER A 338 -31.85 14.62 11.40
CA SER A 338 -32.13 13.51 12.32
C SER A 338 -31.19 12.33 12.14
N GLU A 339 -30.87 11.96 10.89
CA GLU A 339 -29.87 10.92 10.59
C GLU A 339 -28.45 11.34 10.96
N LEU A 340 -28.09 12.60 10.73
CA LEU A 340 -26.78 13.16 11.06
C LEU A 340 -26.49 13.11 12.57
N GLN A 341 -27.50 13.40 13.41
CA GLN A 341 -27.36 13.40 14.88
C GLN A 341 -27.07 12.03 15.49
N LYS A 342 -27.27 10.92 14.76
CA LYS A 342 -26.99 9.57 15.26
C LYS A 342 -25.49 9.25 15.37
N TRP A 343 -24.62 10.14 14.88
CA TRP A 343 -23.18 9.90 14.78
C TRP A 343 -22.38 10.73 15.81
N PRO A 344 -21.76 10.11 16.84
CA PRO A 344 -21.38 10.85 18.07
C PRO A 344 -20.14 11.75 18.01
N SER A 345 -19.27 11.66 17.01
CA SER A 345 -18.02 12.46 16.94
C SER A 345 -17.34 12.52 15.56
N HIS A 346 -17.82 11.75 14.58
CA HIS A 346 -17.31 11.76 13.21
C HIS A 346 -18.49 11.80 12.26
N CYS A 347 -18.54 12.80 11.38
CA CYS A 347 -19.60 12.90 10.40
C CYS A 347 -19.45 11.74 9.39
N PRO A 348 -20.52 10.96 9.13
CA PRO A 348 -20.47 9.92 8.12
C PRO A 348 -20.36 10.59 6.74
N MET A 349 -19.39 10.15 5.96
CA MET A 349 -19.23 10.60 4.57
C MET A 349 -20.46 10.36 3.67
N LEU A 350 -21.34 9.43 4.04
CA LEU A 350 -22.57 9.11 3.32
C LEU A 350 -23.71 8.88 4.31
N ILE A 351 -24.79 9.63 4.16
CA ILE A 351 -26.09 9.46 4.83
C ILE A 351 -27.13 9.17 3.75
N TYR A 352 -28.21 8.46 4.06
CA TYR A 352 -29.33 8.37 3.12
C TYR A 352 -30.67 8.60 3.80
N THR A 353 -31.59 9.22 3.07
CA THR A 353 -32.95 9.55 3.51
C THR A 353 -33.96 9.09 2.44
N LYS A 354 -35.26 9.21 2.71
CA LYS A 354 -36.28 8.97 1.67
C LYS A 354 -36.30 10.13 0.68
N GLY A 355 -36.76 9.88 -0.56
CA GLY A 355 -36.88 10.93 -1.59
C GLY A 355 -37.89 12.05 -1.30
N HIS A 356 -38.81 11.85 -0.34
CA HIS A 356 -39.94 12.74 -0.07
C HIS A 356 -40.75 13.06 -1.35
N ASN A 357 -40.78 14.33 -1.79
CA ASN A 357 -41.48 14.74 -3.01
C ASN A 357 -40.69 14.48 -4.31
N ILE A 358 -39.45 14.01 -4.22
CA ILE A 358 -38.67 13.56 -5.39
C ILE A 358 -39.02 12.11 -5.72
N ALA A 359 -39.11 11.81 -7.02
CA ALA A 359 -39.40 10.48 -7.56
C ALA A 359 -38.19 9.52 -7.47
N CYS A 360 -37.71 9.27 -6.25
CA CYS A 360 -36.72 8.24 -5.93
C CYS A 360 -37.09 7.52 -4.63
N GLU A 361 -36.58 6.30 -4.45
CA GLU A 361 -36.79 5.53 -3.23
C GLU A 361 -35.93 6.08 -2.08
N PHE A 362 -34.66 6.37 -2.38
CA PHE A 362 -33.71 6.95 -1.44
C PHE A 362 -32.87 8.07 -2.05
N LEU A 363 -32.55 9.07 -1.23
CA LEU A 363 -31.54 10.08 -1.50
C LEU A 363 -30.26 9.73 -0.76
N PHE A 364 -29.14 9.67 -1.48
CA PHE A 364 -27.81 9.41 -0.91
C PHE A 364 -27.07 10.74 -0.76
N HIS A 365 -26.94 11.24 0.46
CA HIS A 365 -26.28 12.48 0.81
C HIS A 365 -24.79 12.24 1.04
N VAL A 366 -23.96 12.57 0.05
CA VAL A 366 -22.50 12.59 0.19
C VAL A 366 -22.10 13.91 0.85
N ILE A 367 -21.44 13.83 1.99
CA ILE A 367 -21.03 14.99 2.78
C ILE A 367 -19.54 15.24 2.56
N TRP A 368 -19.21 16.43 2.03
CA TRP A 368 -17.83 16.82 1.74
C TRP A 368 -17.19 17.51 2.94
N MET A 369 -16.06 16.99 3.40
CA MET A 369 -15.18 17.67 4.36
C MET A 369 -14.21 18.57 3.60
N SER A 370 -13.58 19.54 4.28
CA SER A 370 -12.59 20.44 3.66
C SER A 370 -11.31 19.67 3.28
N TYR A 371 -11.34 18.98 2.15
CA TYR A 371 -10.19 18.32 1.52
C TYR A 371 -9.37 19.34 0.72
N ARG A 372 -8.05 19.11 0.58
CA ARG A 372 -7.20 19.92 -0.32
C ARG A 372 -6.23 19.04 -1.09
N GLY A 373 -6.09 19.28 -2.39
CA GLY A 373 -5.09 18.63 -3.23
C GLY A 373 -5.40 17.15 -3.47
N SER A 374 -4.41 16.26 -3.33
CA SER A 374 -4.56 14.82 -3.66
C SER A 374 -5.58 14.06 -2.79
N GLU A 375 -6.09 14.68 -1.73
CA GLU A 375 -7.17 14.14 -0.91
C GLU A 375 -8.55 14.27 -1.58
N GLU A 376 -8.75 15.26 -2.48
CA GLU A 376 -10.01 15.49 -3.18
C GLU A 376 -10.32 14.34 -4.16
N GLN A 377 -9.31 13.85 -4.89
CA GLN A 377 -9.42 12.67 -5.77
C GLN A 377 -9.84 11.42 -4.99
N LYS A 378 -9.20 11.19 -3.84
CA LYS A 378 -9.49 10.04 -2.97
C LYS A 378 -10.88 10.12 -2.37
N ALA A 379 -11.31 11.32 -1.96
CA ALA A 379 -12.65 11.56 -1.44
C ALA A 379 -13.72 11.29 -2.51
N LEU A 380 -13.52 11.77 -3.74
CA LEU A 380 -14.40 11.50 -4.88
C LEU A 380 -14.53 10.00 -5.14
N LYS A 381 -13.39 9.31 -5.28
CA LYS A 381 -13.33 7.86 -5.50
C LYS A 381 -14.10 7.11 -4.42
N MET A 382 -13.77 7.38 -3.16
CA MET A 382 -14.41 6.75 -2.01
C MET A 382 -15.93 7.04 -1.94
N ALA A 383 -16.39 8.21 -2.39
CA ALA A 383 -17.81 8.58 -2.40
C ALA A 383 -18.59 7.75 -3.41
N LEU A 384 -18.06 7.64 -4.62
CA LEU A 384 -18.59 6.79 -5.68
C LEU A 384 -18.63 5.33 -5.25
N SER A 385 -17.49 4.77 -4.78
CA SER A 385 -17.42 3.36 -4.36
C SER A 385 -18.45 3.06 -3.27
N LYS A 386 -18.57 3.93 -2.26
CA LYS A 386 -19.48 3.71 -1.14
C LYS A 386 -20.94 3.77 -1.59
N CYS A 387 -21.31 4.70 -2.47
CA CYS A 387 -22.65 4.78 -3.03
C CYS A 387 -22.99 3.52 -3.84
N LEU A 388 -22.07 3.05 -4.70
CA LEU A 388 -22.25 1.86 -5.53
C LEU A 388 -22.38 0.57 -4.69
N LEU A 389 -21.51 0.41 -3.67
CA LEU A 389 -21.53 -0.74 -2.77
C LEU A 389 -22.83 -0.80 -1.95
N VAL A 390 -23.26 0.32 -1.37
CA VAL A 390 -24.53 0.36 -0.60
C VAL A 390 -25.72 0.12 -1.53
N ALA A 391 -25.70 0.69 -2.74
CA ALA A 391 -26.76 0.45 -3.72
C ALA A 391 -26.88 -1.03 -4.11
N GLN A 392 -25.74 -1.72 -4.30
CA GLN A 392 -25.70 -3.16 -4.57
C GLN A 392 -26.13 -4.01 -3.36
N GLU A 393 -25.66 -3.70 -2.15
CA GLU A 393 -26.03 -4.43 -0.92
C GLU A 393 -27.54 -4.43 -0.73
N LYS A 394 -28.19 -3.29 -1.01
CA LYS A 394 -29.64 -3.12 -0.92
C LYS A 394 -30.40 -3.54 -2.18
N GLN A 395 -29.69 -4.04 -3.21
CA GLN A 395 -30.23 -4.54 -4.48
C GLN A 395 -31.04 -3.53 -5.30
N PHE A 396 -30.70 -2.24 -5.23
CA PHE A 396 -31.34 -1.22 -6.06
C PHE A 396 -30.93 -1.36 -7.53
N SER A 397 -31.84 -0.99 -8.43
CA SER A 397 -31.67 -1.23 -9.87
C SER A 397 -31.03 -0.06 -10.62
N TYR A 398 -31.17 1.17 -10.13
CA TYR A 398 -30.70 2.38 -10.84
C TYR A 398 -30.19 3.44 -9.86
N LEU A 399 -29.04 4.04 -10.16
CA LEU A 399 -28.38 5.06 -9.36
C LEU A 399 -27.97 6.27 -10.23
N SER A 400 -28.36 7.48 -9.84
CA SER A 400 -27.99 8.72 -10.52
C SER A 400 -26.97 9.53 -9.72
N PHE A 401 -25.82 9.83 -10.32
CA PHE A 401 -24.84 10.78 -9.78
C PHE A 401 -24.95 12.15 -10.47
N PRO A 402 -24.87 13.25 -9.72
CA PRO A 402 -24.74 14.59 -10.30
C PRO A 402 -23.32 14.79 -10.83
N ALA A 403 -23.19 15.57 -11.89
CA ALA A 403 -21.89 16.01 -12.41
C ALA A 403 -21.21 17.08 -11.54
N LEU A 404 -22.02 17.87 -10.82
CA LEU A 404 -21.63 19.04 -10.03
C LEU A 404 -20.93 18.69 -8.70
N VAL A 405 -20.26 17.54 -8.65
CA VAL A 405 -19.30 17.23 -7.57
C VAL A 405 -18.14 18.26 -7.55
N THR A 406 -17.94 19.00 -8.64
CA THR A 406 -17.02 20.13 -8.79
C THR A 406 -17.32 21.34 -7.91
N GLU A 407 -18.56 21.57 -7.45
CA GLU A 407 -18.79 22.65 -6.47
C GLU A 407 -18.23 22.31 -5.09
N ALA A 408 -18.05 21.02 -4.82
CA ALA A 408 -17.48 20.52 -3.58
C ALA A 408 -15.96 20.33 -3.62
N LEU A 409 -15.41 20.14 -4.82
CA LEU A 409 -14.03 19.78 -5.06
C LEU A 409 -13.39 20.74 -6.06
N THR A 410 -12.16 21.18 -5.82
CA THR A 410 -11.44 22.10 -6.72
C THR A 410 -10.81 21.41 -7.94
N LEU A 411 -11.27 20.21 -8.28
CA LEU A 411 -10.74 19.37 -9.36
C LEU A 411 -11.19 19.85 -10.76
N PRO A 412 -10.31 19.76 -11.78
CA PRO A 412 -10.68 19.96 -13.17
C PRO A 412 -11.79 18.99 -13.66
N THR A 413 -12.64 19.45 -14.58
CA THR A 413 -13.79 18.67 -15.08
C THR A 413 -13.39 17.37 -15.79
N ASP A 414 -12.28 17.37 -16.52
CA ASP A 414 -11.70 16.19 -17.16
C ASP A 414 -11.23 15.16 -16.13
N GLU A 415 -10.60 15.61 -15.05
CA GLU A 415 -10.18 14.74 -13.96
C GLU A 415 -11.36 14.13 -13.21
N VAL A 416 -12.42 14.91 -12.96
CA VAL A 416 -13.66 14.40 -12.36
C VAL A 416 -14.32 13.37 -13.26
N ALA A 417 -14.39 13.62 -14.57
CA ALA A 417 -14.95 12.68 -15.55
C ALA A 417 -14.15 11.38 -15.59
N ASP A 418 -12.83 11.47 -15.55
CA ASP A 418 -11.93 10.31 -15.52
C ASP A 418 -12.17 9.46 -14.27
N ILE A 419 -12.13 10.07 -13.08
CA ILE A 419 -12.34 9.37 -11.81
C ILE A 419 -13.73 8.74 -11.76
N MET A 420 -14.78 9.48 -12.13
CA MET A 420 -16.15 8.97 -12.10
C MET A 420 -16.35 7.79 -13.04
N VAL A 421 -15.91 7.91 -14.29
CA VAL A 421 -16.05 6.84 -15.29
C VAL A 421 -15.23 5.62 -14.87
N GLU A 422 -13.96 5.79 -14.52
CA GLU A 422 -13.08 4.68 -14.15
C GLU A 422 -13.55 3.96 -12.89
N GLU A 423 -14.04 4.68 -11.89
CA GLU A 423 -14.53 4.06 -10.65
C GLU A 423 -15.79 3.20 -10.88
N VAL A 424 -16.74 3.67 -11.70
CA VAL A 424 -17.92 2.86 -12.04
C VAL A 424 -17.53 1.63 -12.86
N LEU A 425 -16.55 1.75 -13.76
CA LEU A 425 -16.06 0.64 -14.56
C LEU A 425 -15.28 -0.38 -13.73
N SER A 426 -14.43 0.09 -12.82
CA SER A 426 -13.72 -0.73 -11.83
C SER A 426 -14.72 -1.46 -10.95
N PHE A 427 -15.73 -0.76 -10.40
CA PHE A 427 -16.83 -1.40 -9.67
C PHE A 427 -17.56 -2.45 -10.51
N ALA A 428 -17.84 -2.16 -11.79
CA ALA A 428 -18.48 -3.09 -12.70
C ALA A 428 -17.62 -4.34 -12.97
N GLN A 429 -16.30 -4.22 -12.97
CA GLN A 429 -15.35 -5.30 -13.22
C GLN A 429 -15.06 -6.13 -11.95
N GLU A 430 -14.80 -5.46 -10.83
CA GLU A 430 -14.21 -6.03 -9.62
C GLU A 430 -15.24 -6.61 -8.66
N ILE A 431 -16.49 -6.13 -8.70
CA ILE A 431 -17.53 -6.56 -7.77
C ILE A 431 -18.51 -7.50 -8.50
N PRO A 432 -18.60 -8.80 -8.16
CA PRO A 432 -19.59 -9.69 -8.76
C PRO A 432 -20.98 -9.53 -8.09
N GLY A 433 -22.04 -9.99 -8.77
CA GLY A 433 -23.43 -9.88 -8.31
C GLY A 433 -24.30 -8.98 -9.19
N LYS A 434 -25.58 -8.80 -8.82
CA LYS A 434 -26.50 -7.90 -9.52
C LYS A 434 -26.12 -6.46 -9.21
N LYS A 435 -25.81 -5.68 -10.24
CA LYS A 435 -25.33 -4.30 -10.12
C LYS A 435 -26.43 -3.29 -10.42
N PRO A 436 -26.44 -2.12 -9.77
CA PRO A 436 -27.26 -1.00 -10.21
C PRO A 436 -26.72 -0.45 -11.54
N ASP A 437 -27.61 -0.13 -12.46
CA ASP A 437 -27.26 0.70 -13.61
C ASP A 437 -26.99 2.13 -13.14
N VAL A 438 -26.00 2.78 -13.77
CA VAL A 438 -25.48 4.07 -13.32
C VAL A 438 -25.72 5.15 -14.36
N TYR A 439 -26.19 6.30 -13.88
CA TYR A 439 -26.51 7.47 -14.69
C TYR A 439 -25.66 8.64 -14.21
N PHE A 440 -24.83 9.19 -15.10
CA PHE A 440 -24.18 10.47 -14.88
C PHE A 440 -25.07 11.57 -15.45
N VAL A 441 -25.57 12.43 -14.57
CA VAL A 441 -26.56 13.45 -14.90
C VAL A 441 -25.84 14.79 -15.00
N LEU A 442 -25.69 15.25 -16.24
CA LEU A 442 -24.99 16.48 -16.59
C LEU A 442 -26.00 17.59 -16.85
N PRO A 443 -25.74 18.84 -16.41
CA PRO A 443 -26.63 19.97 -16.67
C PRO A 443 -26.94 20.10 -18.17
N PRO A 444 -28.19 20.39 -18.56
CA PRO A 444 -28.60 20.41 -19.96
C PRO A 444 -27.86 21.47 -20.80
N ASP A 445 -27.42 22.55 -20.16
CA ASP A 445 -26.78 23.71 -20.80
C ASP A 445 -25.24 23.68 -20.75
N ASP A 446 -24.62 22.61 -20.20
CA ASP A 446 -23.16 22.48 -20.09
C ASP A 446 -22.60 21.54 -21.17
N ASP A 447 -22.48 22.07 -22.40
CA ASP A 447 -21.94 21.34 -23.55
C ASP A 447 -20.49 20.90 -23.34
N SER A 448 -19.68 21.72 -22.65
CA SER A 448 -18.27 21.41 -22.41
C SER A 448 -18.11 20.19 -21.52
N MET A 449 -18.84 20.13 -20.40
CA MET A 449 -18.84 18.98 -19.50
C MET A 449 -19.38 17.73 -20.20
N TYR A 450 -20.42 17.88 -21.04
CA TYR A 450 -20.95 16.77 -21.82
C TYR A 450 -19.92 16.18 -22.78
N GLU A 451 -19.19 17.02 -23.52
CA GLU A 451 -18.16 16.58 -24.46
C GLU A 451 -17.02 15.85 -23.76
N VAL A 452 -16.61 16.30 -22.57
CA VAL A 452 -15.57 15.66 -21.75
C VAL A 452 -15.98 14.25 -21.34
N PHE A 453 -17.15 14.09 -20.70
CA PHE A 453 -17.66 12.78 -20.29
C PHE A 453 -17.92 11.86 -21.50
N GLN A 454 -18.44 12.40 -22.60
CA GLN A 454 -18.69 11.63 -23.82
C GLN A 454 -17.38 11.13 -24.45
N THR A 455 -16.36 11.99 -24.52
CA THR A 455 -15.04 11.63 -25.05
C THR A 455 -14.41 10.50 -24.23
N LYS A 456 -14.50 10.58 -22.89
CA LYS A 456 -14.02 9.53 -22.01
C LYS A 456 -14.75 8.21 -22.22
N LEU A 457 -16.09 8.22 -22.30
CA LEU A 457 -16.86 7.00 -22.59
C LEU A 457 -16.53 6.38 -23.95
N LYS A 458 -16.33 7.19 -24.99
CA LYS A 458 -15.92 6.73 -26.32
C LYS A 458 -14.52 6.09 -26.28
N SER A 459 -13.58 6.72 -25.57
CA SER A 459 -12.23 6.18 -25.40
C SER A 459 -12.25 4.80 -24.73
N VAL A 460 -13.03 4.64 -23.66
CA VAL A 460 -13.17 3.35 -22.95
C VAL A 460 -13.80 2.28 -23.85
N LYS A 461 -14.80 2.62 -24.67
CA LYS A 461 -15.43 1.68 -25.60
C LYS A 461 -14.44 1.13 -26.61
N SER A 462 -13.66 2.00 -27.26
CA SER A 462 -12.66 1.63 -28.26
C SER A 462 -11.62 0.67 -27.67
N LYS A 463 -11.03 1.02 -26.52
CA LYS A 463 -10.04 0.17 -25.83
C LYS A 463 -10.55 -1.25 -25.56
N ARG A 464 -11.85 -1.40 -25.29
CA ARG A 464 -12.46 -2.70 -24.94
C ARG A 464 -12.84 -3.55 -26.13
N GLU A 465 -13.22 -2.93 -27.24
CA GLU A 465 -13.47 -3.65 -28.50
C GLU A 465 -12.15 -4.29 -28.97
N GLU A 466 -11.03 -3.58 -28.82
CA GLU A 466 -9.66 -4.08 -29.06
C GLU A 466 -9.26 -5.25 -28.11
N GLU A 467 -9.58 -5.17 -26.81
CA GLU A 467 -9.28 -6.22 -25.83
C GLU A 467 -10.10 -7.53 -26.00
N MET A 468 -11.35 -7.43 -26.50
CA MET A 468 -12.19 -8.61 -26.73
C MET A 468 -11.80 -9.40 -27.98
N GLU A 469 -11.18 -8.75 -28.96
CA GLU A 469 -10.76 -9.37 -30.21
C GLU A 469 -9.48 -10.21 -30.05
N CYS A 470 -8.59 -9.80 -29.13
CA CYS A 470 -7.37 -10.53 -28.77
C CYS A 470 -7.65 -11.86 -28.02
N ASN A 471 -8.82 -12.00 -27.37
CA ASN A 471 -9.19 -13.17 -26.56
C ASN A 471 -9.78 -14.37 -27.33
N LYS A 472 -9.86 -14.32 -28.68
CA LYS A 472 -10.53 -15.36 -29.50
C LYS A 472 -9.63 -16.45 -30.09
N MET A 473 -8.32 -16.48 -29.83
CA MET A 473 -7.44 -17.56 -30.33
C MET A 473 -7.02 -18.54 -29.21
N ARG A 474 -7.34 -19.84 -29.36
CA ARG A 474 -6.73 -20.98 -28.64
C ARG A 474 -6.32 -22.06 -29.68
N PRO A 475 -5.64 -23.15 -29.28
CA PRO A 475 -4.34 -23.26 -28.64
C PRO A 475 -3.36 -24.05 -29.56
N ILE A 476 -2.05 -23.89 -29.41
CA ILE A 476 -1.07 -24.78 -30.06
C ILE A 476 -0.06 -25.27 -29.01
N ASP A 477 -0.04 -26.58 -28.81
CA ASP A 477 0.96 -27.32 -28.05
C ASP A 477 2.30 -27.33 -28.80
N VAL A 478 3.35 -26.74 -28.20
CA VAL A 478 4.76 -27.07 -28.51
C VAL A 478 5.57 -27.02 -27.22
N PRO A 479 6.44 -28.01 -26.93
CA PRO A 479 7.12 -28.11 -25.64
C PRO A 479 8.28 -27.11 -25.57
N VAL A 480 8.27 -26.27 -24.53
CA VAL A 480 9.32 -25.28 -24.27
C VAL A 480 10.45 -25.92 -23.46
N LYS A 481 11.66 -25.88 -24.02
CA LYS A 481 12.92 -26.07 -23.29
C LYS A 481 13.12 -24.90 -22.32
N MET A 482 13.35 -25.21 -21.05
CA MET A 482 13.74 -24.25 -20.02
C MET A 482 15.08 -23.58 -20.36
N GLU A 483 15.06 -22.27 -20.57
CA GLU A 483 16.22 -21.40 -20.37
C GLU A 483 15.82 -20.14 -19.57
N LYS A 484 16.40 -20.06 -18.35
CA LYS A 484 16.70 -18.92 -17.46
C LYS A 484 15.65 -17.83 -17.18
N GLU A 485 15.21 -17.86 -15.92
CA GLU A 485 14.56 -16.80 -15.14
C GLU A 485 15.16 -15.40 -15.38
N LYS A 486 14.39 -14.49 -16.01
CA LYS A 486 14.62 -13.04 -15.94
C LYS A 486 13.34 -12.18 -15.82
N ASP A 487 12.16 -12.79 -15.81
CA ASP A 487 10.87 -12.09 -15.82
C ASP A 487 10.04 -12.44 -14.58
N VAL A 488 10.29 -11.75 -13.47
CA VAL A 488 9.52 -11.95 -12.24
C VAL A 488 9.16 -10.59 -11.65
N SER A 489 7.86 -10.25 -11.61
CA SER A 489 7.34 -9.10 -10.87
C SER A 489 7.76 -9.23 -9.40
N SER A 490 7.85 -8.12 -8.67
CA SER A 490 8.37 -8.17 -7.30
C SER A 490 7.59 -7.33 -6.31
N ILE A 491 7.64 -7.76 -5.06
CA ILE A 491 7.16 -7.01 -3.91
C ILE A 491 8.37 -6.46 -3.18
N GLU A 492 8.43 -5.14 -3.03
CA GLU A 492 9.38 -4.49 -2.12
C GLU A 492 8.70 -4.20 -0.80
N LEU A 493 9.28 -4.72 0.28
CA LEU A 493 8.93 -4.39 1.64
C LEU A 493 9.93 -3.35 2.17
N LEU A 494 9.40 -2.24 2.66
CA LEU A 494 10.13 -1.10 3.19
C LEU A 494 9.86 -0.97 4.68
N GLY A 495 10.91 -0.83 5.48
CA GLY A 495 10.74 -0.76 6.93
C GLY A 495 11.98 -0.31 7.67
N ASN A 496 11.81 -0.13 8.98
CA ASN A 496 12.85 0.41 9.86
C ASN A 496 13.65 -0.71 10.57
N SER A 497 13.37 -1.98 10.26
CA SER A 497 13.99 -3.15 10.87
C SER A 497 14.00 -4.29 9.87
N ARG A 498 15.20 -4.84 9.60
CA ARG A 498 15.39 -5.97 8.70
C ARG A 498 14.58 -7.19 9.15
N GLU A 499 14.46 -7.37 10.46
CA GLU A 499 13.76 -8.48 11.10
C GLU A 499 12.25 -8.45 10.82
N ILE A 500 11.65 -7.27 10.93
CA ILE A 500 10.24 -7.04 10.55
C ILE A 500 10.01 -7.37 9.07
N LEU A 501 10.95 -6.97 8.21
CA LEU A 501 10.86 -7.23 6.77
C LEU A 501 10.99 -8.72 6.47
N GLU A 502 11.88 -9.43 7.16
CA GLU A 502 12.05 -10.88 6.99
C GLU A 502 10.79 -11.65 7.39
N GLU A 503 10.15 -11.32 8.52
CA GLU A 503 8.88 -11.94 8.93
C GLU A 503 7.74 -11.63 7.96
N ALA A 504 7.57 -10.36 7.58
CA ALA A 504 6.61 -9.97 6.56
C ALA A 504 6.88 -10.70 5.23
N GLY A 505 8.15 -10.90 4.90
CA GLY A 505 8.57 -11.63 3.71
C GLY A 505 8.25 -13.12 3.77
N LEU A 506 8.29 -13.75 4.95
CA LEU A 506 7.82 -15.13 5.14
C LEU A 506 6.30 -15.22 4.93
N TRP A 507 5.55 -14.25 5.45
CA TRP A 507 4.10 -14.18 5.22
C TRP A 507 3.75 -13.97 3.73
N ILE A 508 4.51 -13.15 3.00
CA ILE A 508 4.37 -13.05 1.53
C ILE A 508 4.74 -14.36 0.83
N LYS A 509 5.75 -15.09 1.30
CA LYS A 509 6.12 -16.40 0.74
C LYS A 509 5.02 -17.44 0.92
N SER A 510 4.25 -17.43 2.00
CA SER A 510 3.10 -18.34 2.15
C SER A 510 1.99 -18.03 1.15
N ILE A 511 1.78 -16.76 0.80
CA ILE A 511 0.89 -16.36 -0.31
C ILE A 511 1.39 -16.93 -1.64
N LYS A 512 2.70 -16.88 -1.88
CA LYS A 512 3.30 -17.46 -3.10
C LYS A 512 3.09 -18.98 -3.17
N GLN A 513 3.24 -19.69 -2.05
CA GLN A 513 3.02 -21.14 -1.99
C GLN A 513 1.59 -21.55 -2.39
N ALA A 514 0.60 -20.68 -2.16
CA ALA A 514 -0.79 -20.91 -2.56
C ALA A 514 -0.97 -21.12 -4.07
N GLU A 515 -0.06 -20.60 -4.91
CA GLU A 515 -0.06 -20.83 -6.35
C GLU A 515 0.15 -22.31 -6.70
N GLU A 516 0.99 -23.01 -5.94
CA GLU A 516 1.32 -24.41 -6.14
C GLU A 516 0.37 -25.32 -5.36
N THR A 517 0.11 -25.01 -4.08
CA THR A 517 -0.65 -25.87 -3.16
C THR A 517 -2.16 -25.73 -3.33
N ARG A 518 -2.63 -24.61 -3.90
CA ARG A 518 -4.07 -24.24 -3.98
C ARG A 518 -4.76 -24.18 -2.61
N GLN A 519 -3.95 -24.01 -1.57
CA GLN A 519 -4.38 -24.04 -0.19
C GLN A 519 -3.58 -23.03 0.65
N ILE A 520 -4.26 -22.34 1.57
CA ILE A 520 -3.62 -21.53 2.61
C ILE A 520 -4.21 -21.91 3.97
N ILE A 521 -3.33 -22.05 4.97
CA ILE A 521 -3.71 -22.28 6.37
C ILE A 521 -3.41 -21.01 7.16
N ILE A 522 -4.43 -20.45 7.81
CA ILE A 522 -4.32 -19.30 8.70
C ILE A 522 -4.44 -19.81 10.13
N GLU A 523 -3.32 -19.86 10.85
CA GLU A 523 -3.30 -20.23 12.27
C GLU A 523 -3.39 -18.98 13.15
N ASN A 524 -4.58 -18.74 13.74
CA ASN A 524 -4.81 -17.57 14.59
C ASN A 524 -5.87 -17.85 15.65
N ASN A 525 -5.50 -17.81 16.94
CA ASN A 525 -6.44 -18.08 18.03
C ASN A 525 -7.55 -17.03 18.20
N TYR A 526 -7.50 -15.88 17.52
CA TYR A 526 -8.64 -14.96 17.46
C TYR A 526 -9.82 -15.53 16.66
N ILE A 527 -9.64 -16.62 15.91
CA ILE A 527 -10.75 -17.39 15.31
C ILE A 527 -11.75 -17.83 16.39
N PHE A 528 -11.30 -18.16 17.61
CA PHE A 528 -12.21 -18.49 18.73
C PHE A 528 -13.16 -17.35 19.12
N SER A 529 -12.86 -16.12 18.69
CA SER A 529 -13.66 -14.93 18.98
C SER A 529 -14.58 -14.55 17.81
N PHE A 530 -14.62 -15.33 16.73
CA PHE A 530 -15.53 -15.10 15.62
C PHE A 530 -16.98 -15.29 16.08
N GLY A 531 -17.80 -14.26 15.89
CA GLY A 531 -19.21 -14.28 16.19
C GLY A 531 -20.05 -14.65 14.96
N GLN A 532 -21.36 -14.45 15.05
CA GLN A 532 -22.29 -14.71 13.94
C GLN A 532 -21.90 -13.92 12.68
N ARG A 533 -21.53 -12.64 12.85
CA ARG A 533 -21.16 -11.76 11.73
C ARG A 533 -19.95 -12.29 10.96
N GLU A 534 -18.91 -12.73 11.68
CA GLU A 534 -17.69 -13.23 11.06
C GLU A 534 -17.95 -14.56 10.34
N HIS A 535 -18.74 -15.47 10.92
CA HIS A 535 -19.11 -16.73 10.27
C HIS A 535 -20.01 -16.51 9.05
N GLU A 536 -20.93 -15.53 9.08
CA GLU A 536 -21.70 -15.11 7.91
C GLU A 536 -20.77 -14.59 6.79
N GLU A 537 -19.72 -13.86 7.14
CA GLU A 537 -18.74 -13.39 6.17
C GLU A 537 -17.88 -14.53 5.61
N LEU A 538 -17.42 -15.47 6.43
CA LEU A 538 -16.76 -16.70 5.96
C LEU A 538 -17.65 -17.46 4.97
N PHE A 539 -18.95 -17.59 5.26
CA PHE A 539 -19.91 -18.22 4.35
C PHE A 539 -20.03 -17.45 3.03
N LYS A 540 -20.11 -16.11 3.06
CA LYS A 540 -20.13 -15.29 1.85
C LYS A 540 -18.86 -15.45 1.03
N LEU A 541 -17.68 -15.51 1.65
CA LEU A 541 -16.41 -15.73 0.96
C LEU A 541 -16.42 -17.05 0.19
N GLN A 542 -16.93 -18.13 0.81
CA GLN A 542 -17.08 -19.42 0.14
C GLN A 542 -17.97 -19.33 -1.11
N GLN A 543 -19.11 -18.64 -1.03
CA GLN A 543 -20.02 -18.45 -2.17
C GLN A 543 -19.46 -17.52 -3.25
N HIS A 544 -18.78 -16.45 -2.83
CA HIS A 544 -18.33 -15.37 -3.71
C HIS A 544 -17.08 -15.75 -4.50
N PHE A 545 -16.10 -16.34 -3.82
CA PHE A 545 -14.83 -16.75 -4.42
C PHE A 545 -14.81 -18.21 -4.86
N GLY A 546 -15.82 -19.00 -4.49
CA GLY A 546 -15.86 -20.42 -4.79
C GLY A 546 -14.78 -21.21 -4.05
N VAL A 547 -14.40 -20.76 -2.85
CA VAL A 547 -13.44 -21.43 -1.97
C VAL A 547 -14.16 -22.34 -0.98
N ALA A 548 -13.51 -23.40 -0.53
CA ALA A 548 -13.90 -24.16 0.65
C ALA A 548 -13.12 -23.61 1.85
N ILE A 549 -13.81 -23.35 2.96
CA ILE A 549 -13.20 -22.92 4.21
C ILE A 549 -13.57 -23.93 5.29
N SER A 550 -12.56 -24.61 5.83
CA SER A 550 -12.67 -25.54 6.96
C SER A 550 -12.04 -24.93 8.22
N GLU A 551 -12.68 -25.20 9.36
CA GLU A 551 -12.16 -24.85 10.68
C GLU A 551 -11.48 -26.08 11.29
N ASP A 552 -10.16 -25.98 11.56
CA ASP A 552 -9.44 -26.97 12.35
C ASP A 552 -9.24 -26.42 13.77
N VAL A 553 -10.05 -26.96 14.69
CA VAL A 553 -10.03 -26.58 16.11
C VAL A 553 -9.56 -27.75 16.95
N THR A 554 -8.35 -27.64 17.46
CA THR A 554 -7.79 -28.55 18.47
C THR A 554 -7.67 -27.82 19.81
N VAL A 555 -7.20 -28.49 20.88
CA VAL A 555 -7.18 -27.92 22.24
C VAL A 555 -6.31 -26.65 22.31
N GLY A 556 -6.94 -25.50 22.10
CA GLY A 556 -6.33 -24.17 22.12
C GLY A 556 -5.47 -23.78 20.94
N LYS A 557 -5.70 -24.43 19.80
CA LYS A 557 -5.24 -23.98 18.50
C LYS A 557 -6.46 -23.92 17.58
N ALA A 558 -6.64 -22.79 16.92
CA ALA A 558 -7.63 -22.64 15.85
C ALA A 558 -6.91 -22.28 14.56
N ALA A 559 -7.29 -22.94 13.48
CA ALA A 559 -6.84 -22.64 12.14
C ALA A 559 -8.02 -22.61 11.17
N LEU A 560 -7.91 -21.75 10.16
CA LEU A 560 -8.78 -21.78 8.98
C LEU A 560 -7.97 -22.30 7.82
N GLU A 561 -8.45 -23.36 7.20
CA GLU A 561 -7.89 -23.93 5.97
C GLU A 561 -8.77 -23.49 4.80
N ILE A 562 -8.15 -22.86 3.81
CA ILE A 562 -8.83 -22.27 2.66
C ILE A 562 -8.33 -22.99 1.42
N GLU A 563 -9.24 -23.61 0.66
CA GLU A 563 -8.94 -24.36 -0.55
C GLU A 563 -9.72 -23.81 -1.75
N GLY A 564 -9.09 -23.75 -2.92
CA GLY A 564 -9.74 -23.23 -4.12
C GLY A 564 -8.76 -22.92 -5.25
N SER A 565 -9.17 -22.06 -6.19
CA SER A 565 -8.22 -21.55 -7.19
C SER A 565 -7.20 -20.61 -6.52
N PRO A 566 -5.94 -20.54 -6.99
CA PRO A 566 -4.92 -19.69 -6.38
C PRO A 566 -5.36 -18.25 -6.13
N GLN A 567 -5.98 -17.62 -7.12
CA GLN A 567 -6.52 -16.27 -6.99
C GLN A 567 -7.59 -16.17 -5.89
N ALA A 568 -8.57 -17.08 -5.91
CA ALA A 568 -9.67 -17.09 -4.96
C ALA A 568 -9.21 -17.30 -3.51
N VAL A 569 -8.23 -18.19 -3.30
CA VAL A 569 -7.65 -18.47 -1.99
C VAL A 569 -6.89 -17.25 -1.45
N ILE A 570 -6.09 -16.59 -2.29
CA ILE A 570 -5.38 -15.36 -1.91
C ILE A 570 -6.36 -14.24 -1.56
N GLU A 571 -7.42 -14.04 -2.36
CA GLU A 571 -8.43 -13.02 -2.09
C GLU A 571 -9.20 -13.29 -0.78
N ALA A 572 -9.64 -14.54 -0.57
CA ALA A 572 -10.31 -14.92 0.67
C ALA A 572 -9.39 -14.75 1.89
N MET A 573 -8.12 -15.14 1.77
CA MET A 573 -7.13 -14.99 2.84
C MET A 573 -6.91 -13.54 3.26
N LEU A 574 -6.79 -12.61 2.32
CA LEU A 574 -6.62 -11.18 2.63
C LEU A 574 -7.81 -10.62 3.42
N VAL A 575 -9.03 -11.05 3.10
CA VAL A 575 -10.24 -10.63 3.83
C VAL A 575 -10.26 -11.24 5.24
N ILE A 576 -9.94 -12.53 5.37
CA ILE A 576 -9.92 -13.22 6.67
C ILE A 576 -8.86 -12.65 7.60
N GLU A 577 -7.66 -12.35 7.09
CA GLU A 577 -6.60 -11.69 7.86
C GLU A 577 -7.03 -10.29 8.33
N CYS A 578 -7.74 -9.53 7.48
CA CYS A 578 -8.35 -8.27 7.89
C CYS A 578 -9.41 -8.43 8.98
N MET A 579 -10.27 -9.45 8.87
CA MET A 579 -11.28 -9.77 9.89
C MET A 579 -10.63 -10.14 11.23
N LEU A 580 -9.63 -11.01 11.20
CA LEU A 580 -8.86 -11.40 12.38
C LEU A 580 -8.20 -10.21 13.06
N TYR A 581 -7.59 -9.33 12.27
CA TYR A 581 -7.01 -8.10 12.77
C TYR A 581 -8.07 -7.21 13.45
N TYR A 582 -9.25 -7.05 12.85
CA TYR A 582 -10.32 -6.23 13.41
C TYR A 582 -10.85 -6.79 14.73
N VAL A 583 -11.09 -8.11 14.79
CA VAL A 583 -11.50 -8.81 16.02
C VAL A 583 -10.44 -8.65 17.12
N GLN A 584 -9.17 -8.83 16.76
CA GLN A 584 -8.04 -8.61 17.64
C GLN A 584 -8.03 -7.19 18.20
N GLU A 585 -8.16 -6.17 17.36
CA GLU A 585 -8.16 -4.76 17.79
C GLU A 585 -9.32 -4.42 18.71
N GLN A 586 -10.52 -4.95 18.47
CA GLN A 586 -11.65 -4.74 19.37
C GLN A 586 -11.40 -5.33 20.76
N ILE A 587 -10.86 -6.54 20.82
CA ILE A 587 -10.54 -7.22 22.07
C ILE A 587 -9.47 -6.43 22.83
N VAL A 588 -8.41 -6.01 22.15
CA VAL A 588 -7.33 -5.24 22.76
C VAL A 588 -7.82 -3.86 23.22
N ALA A 589 -8.65 -3.17 22.44
CA ALA A 589 -9.23 -1.89 22.83
C ALA A 589 -10.07 -2.00 24.11
N LYS A 590 -10.89 -3.05 24.22
CA LYS A 590 -11.68 -3.32 25.43
C LYS A 590 -10.78 -3.58 26.64
N GLN A 591 -9.70 -4.34 26.45
CA GLN A 591 -8.75 -4.62 27.53
C GLN A 591 -7.98 -3.38 27.98
N GLU A 592 -7.61 -2.50 27.05
CA GLU A 592 -7.02 -1.20 27.39
C GLU A 592 -7.99 -0.34 28.20
N GLU A 593 -9.28 -0.36 27.86
CA GLU A 593 -10.32 0.34 28.62
C GLU A 593 -10.45 -0.23 30.05
N GLU A 594 -10.45 -1.56 30.20
CA GLU A 594 -10.47 -2.23 31.50
C GLU A 594 -9.22 -1.90 32.33
N LEU A 595 -8.03 -1.94 31.72
CA LEU A 595 -6.76 -1.54 32.35
C LEU A 595 -6.78 -0.07 32.79
N MET A 596 -7.35 0.82 31.98
CA MET A 596 -7.52 2.23 32.34
C MET A 596 -8.49 2.42 33.50
N ALA A 597 -9.60 1.68 33.53
CA ALA A 597 -10.53 1.72 34.66
C ALA A 597 -9.85 1.27 35.96
N VAL A 598 -9.05 0.21 35.87
CA VAL A 598 -8.22 -0.30 36.97
C VAL A 598 -7.23 0.75 37.48
N ALA A 599 -6.51 1.43 36.58
CA ALA A 599 -5.52 2.44 36.93
C ALA A 599 -6.15 3.64 37.65
N ARG A 600 -7.36 4.06 37.23
CA ARG A 600 -8.12 5.16 37.85
C ARG A 600 -8.55 4.87 39.29
N LEU A 601 -8.80 3.60 39.62
CA LEU A 601 -9.16 3.18 40.99
C LEU A 601 -7.96 3.17 41.96
N GLY A 602 -6.73 3.21 41.44
CA GLY A 602 -5.50 3.12 42.23
C GLY A 602 -4.87 4.47 42.61
N SER A 603 -5.43 5.60 42.16
CA SER A 603 -4.91 6.94 42.43
C SER A 603 -5.33 7.41 43.83
N ASP A 604 -4.38 7.47 44.76
CA ASP A 604 -4.58 8.07 46.09
C ASP A 604 -4.76 9.60 45.93
N PRO A 605 -5.83 10.24 46.46
CA PRO A 605 -6.07 11.68 46.33
C PRO A 605 -4.93 12.57 46.86
N HIS A 606 -4.00 12.01 47.64
CA HIS A 606 -2.93 12.75 48.32
C HIS A 606 -1.55 12.69 47.63
N GLN A 607 -1.38 11.98 46.51
CA GLN A 607 -0.15 12.08 45.69
C GLN A 607 -0.39 12.96 44.46
N GLY A 608 -0.17 14.27 44.64
CA GLY A 608 -0.16 15.26 43.56
C GLY A 608 0.96 14.97 42.57
N GLY A 609 0.63 14.33 41.45
CA GLY A 609 1.56 14.07 40.35
C GLY A 609 1.00 13.24 39.18
N HIS A 610 -0.09 12.49 39.37
CA HIS A 610 -0.59 11.55 38.36
C HIS A 610 -1.98 11.86 37.79
N ALA A 611 -2.51 13.06 38.02
CA ALA A 611 -3.84 13.46 37.56
C ALA A 611 -3.92 13.86 36.07
N ASP A 612 -2.81 13.85 35.33
CA ASP A 612 -2.77 14.34 33.93
C ASP A 612 -2.79 13.23 32.86
N LEU A 613 -2.78 11.95 33.25
CA LEU A 613 -2.73 10.82 32.30
C LEU A 613 -4.02 10.64 31.47
N ALA A 614 -5.08 11.40 31.78
CA ALA A 614 -6.36 11.34 31.09
C ALA A 614 -6.52 12.37 29.94
N LYS A 615 -5.52 13.25 29.72
CA LYS A 615 -5.63 14.37 28.76
C LYS A 615 -4.69 14.31 27.55
N THR A 616 -3.71 13.42 27.52
CA THR A 616 -2.79 13.32 26.38
C THR A 616 -3.17 12.16 25.46
N THR A 617 -3.64 12.53 24.27
CA THR A 617 -3.95 11.64 23.14
C THR A 617 -2.70 11.09 22.45
N GLU A 618 -1.50 11.39 22.95
CA GLU A 618 -0.21 11.05 22.31
C GLU A 618 0.50 9.92 23.07
N LEU A 619 0.36 8.70 22.53
CA LEU A 619 0.97 7.41 22.90
C LEU A 619 0.67 6.86 24.32
N ARG A 620 -0.14 5.79 24.36
CA ARG A 620 -0.46 4.99 25.57
C ARG A 620 0.71 4.14 26.10
N TYR A 621 1.72 3.87 25.26
CA TYR A 621 2.95 3.15 25.62
C TYR A 621 4.09 3.64 24.73
N LYS A 622 5.34 3.42 25.15
CA LYS A 622 6.55 3.78 24.40
C LYS A 622 7.50 2.59 24.34
N VAL A 623 8.07 2.35 23.17
CA VAL A 623 9.15 1.38 22.96
C VAL A 623 10.38 2.15 22.49
N THR A 624 11.51 1.99 23.19
CA THR A 624 12.75 2.71 22.88
C THR A 624 13.90 1.73 22.67
N PRO A 625 14.63 1.80 21.54
CA PRO A 625 15.81 0.97 21.33
C PRO A 625 16.90 1.31 22.35
N ILE A 626 17.65 0.30 22.77
CA ILE A 626 18.85 0.44 23.59
C ILE A 626 20.05 0.31 22.67
N GLU A 627 20.85 1.37 22.60
CA GLU A 627 22.05 1.40 21.78
C GLU A 627 23.05 0.31 22.21
N SER A 628 23.61 -0.40 21.23
CA SER A 628 24.47 -1.58 21.44
C SER A 628 25.75 -1.29 22.22
N TYR A 629 26.23 -0.04 22.20
CA TYR A 629 27.41 0.37 22.94
C TYR A 629 27.18 0.50 24.46
N LEU A 630 25.93 0.58 24.91
CA LEU A 630 25.57 0.75 26.32
C LEU A 630 25.79 -0.52 27.13
N GLN A 631 26.22 -0.37 28.39
CA GLN A 631 26.52 -1.52 29.27
C GLN A 631 25.29 -2.41 29.51
N ALA A 632 24.10 -1.80 29.62
CA ALA A 632 22.85 -2.54 29.78
C ALA A 632 22.55 -3.48 28.60
N PHE A 633 23.01 -3.14 27.38
CA PHE A 633 22.92 -4.01 26.22
C PHE A 633 23.89 -5.17 26.35
N LYS A 634 25.17 -4.87 26.59
CA LYS A 634 26.26 -5.86 26.72
C LYS A 634 26.01 -6.90 27.83
N ASP A 635 25.44 -6.46 28.95
CA ASP A 635 25.11 -7.34 30.07
C ASP A 635 24.04 -8.37 29.69
N LYS A 636 22.99 -7.92 28.96
CA LYS A 636 21.91 -8.78 28.47
C LYS A 636 22.39 -9.69 27.33
N GLU A 637 23.18 -9.16 26.40
CA GLU A 637 23.80 -9.89 25.31
C GLU A 637 24.61 -11.09 25.84
N LYS A 638 25.52 -10.85 26.79
CA LYS A 638 26.33 -11.91 27.42
C LYS A 638 25.49 -12.98 28.13
N GLN A 639 24.32 -12.62 28.65
CA GLN A 639 23.41 -13.57 29.30
C GLN A 639 22.72 -14.48 28.27
N LEU A 640 22.32 -13.92 27.12
CA LEU A 640 21.63 -14.63 26.04
C LEU A 640 22.58 -15.46 25.17
N GLU A 641 23.81 -14.99 24.96
CA GLU A 641 24.85 -15.76 24.27
C GLU A 641 25.15 -17.09 24.97
N LYS A 642 25.18 -17.09 26.31
CA LYS A 642 25.33 -18.32 27.13
C LYS A 642 24.16 -19.29 27.00
N ALA A 643 23.03 -18.83 26.47
CA ALA A 643 21.85 -19.63 26.15
C ALA A 643 21.78 -20.04 24.67
N GLY A 644 22.79 -19.71 23.84
CA GLY A 644 22.82 -20.07 22.42
C GLY A 644 22.12 -19.07 21.50
N LEU A 645 21.83 -17.86 21.99
CA LEU A 645 21.14 -16.81 21.26
C LEU A 645 22.06 -15.61 21.03
N ARG A 646 22.15 -15.14 19.78
CA ARG A 646 22.81 -13.88 19.42
C ARG A 646 21.77 -12.76 19.49
N VAL A 647 22.06 -11.70 20.24
CA VAL A 647 21.17 -10.54 20.31
C VAL A 647 21.40 -9.64 19.10
N LEU A 648 20.32 -9.26 18.42
CA LEU A 648 20.33 -8.32 17.29
C LEU A 648 19.84 -6.94 17.74
N LYS A 649 18.82 -6.92 18.60
CA LYS A 649 18.17 -5.69 19.06
C LYS A 649 17.62 -5.86 20.47
N ILE A 650 17.70 -4.79 21.27
CA ILE A 650 17.04 -4.71 22.59
C ILE A 650 16.24 -3.43 22.64
N GLU A 651 14.99 -3.55 23.05
CA GLU A 651 14.07 -2.42 23.18
C GLU A 651 13.48 -2.40 24.59
N LYS A 652 13.49 -1.22 25.22
CA LYS A 652 12.84 -0.99 26.51
C LYS A 652 11.39 -0.60 26.29
N ILE A 653 10.50 -1.20 27.06
CA ILE A 653 9.06 -0.98 26.99
C ILE A 653 8.63 -0.15 28.19
N TYR A 654 7.80 0.85 27.94
CA TYR A 654 7.17 1.67 28.98
C TYR A 654 5.67 1.75 28.72
N ASN A 655 4.87 1.22 29.64
CA ASN A 655 3.41 1.26 29.58
C ASN A 655 2.86 1.63 30.97
N PRO A 656 2.55 2.92 31.23
CA PRO A 656 2.19 3.41 32.56
C PRO A 656 0.86 2.84 33.08
N VAL A 657 -0.07 2.54 32.19
CA VAL A 657 -1.39 1.97 32.57
C VAL A 657 -1.21 0.54 33.04
N LEU A 658 -0.47 -0.27 32.27
CA LEU A 658 -0.17 -1.65 32.63
C LEU A 658 0.70 -1.74 33.89
N GLU A 659 1.69 -0.86 34.03
CA GLU A 659 2.52 -0.75 35.24
C GLU A 659 1.67 -0.45 36.49
N SER A 660 0.68 0.43 36.39
CA SER A 660 -0.22 0.75 37.49
C SER A 660 -1.07 -0.46 37.92
N ALA A 661 -1.61 -1.22 36.95
CA ALA A 661 -2.35 -2.45 37.21
C ALA A 661 -1.46 -3.52 37.88
N PHE A 662 -0.25 -3.72 37.35
CA PHE A 662 0.74 -4.63 37.90
C PHE A 662 1.13 -4.29 39.35
N LEU A 663 1.43 -3.03 39.64
CA LEU A 663 1.80 -2.56 40.98
C LEU A 663 0.67 -2.75 42.01
N ARG A 664 -0.59 -2.70 41.58
CA ARG A 664 -1.74 -3.01 42.43
C ARG A 664 -1.76 -4.48 42.84
N ILE A 665 -1.54 -5.39 41.89
CA ILE A 665 -1.45 -6.83 42.18
C ILE A 665 -0.26 -7.12 43.08
N LYS A 666 0.90 -6.55 42.76
CA LYS A 666 2.13 -6.70 43.55
C LYS A 666 1.90 -6.33 45.01
N ARG A 667 1.33 -5.15 45.30
CA ARG A 667 0.98 -4.72 46.67
C ARG A 667 0.00 -5.66 47.38
N ASN A 668 -1.01 -6.17 46.68
CA ASN A 668 -1.99 -7.09 47.25
C ASN A 668 -1.35 -8.44 47.65
N VAL A 669 -0.43 -8.95 46.85
CA VAL A 669 0.30 -10.20 47.14
C VAL A 669 1.36 -9.97 48.24
N GLU A 670 2.08 -8.85 48.21
CA GLU A 670 3.05 -8.44 49.24
C GLU A 670 2.40 -8.34 50.63
N GLY A 671 1.23 -7.70 50.70
CA GLY A 671 0.47 -7.55 51.95
C GLY A 671 0.01 -8.88 52.57
N LYS A 672 -0.08 -9.96 51.78
CA LYS A 672 -0.45 -11.30 52.25
C LYS A 672 0.75 -12.12 52.74
N HIS A 673 1.97 -11.81 52.28
CA HIS A 673 3.15 -12.66 52.45
C HIS A 673 4.43 -11.86 52.70
N ALA A 674 4.61 -11.37 53.93
CA ALA A 674 5.82 -10.64 54.32
C ALA A 674 7.07 -11.56 54.37
N GLY A 675 8.16 -11.16 53.71
CA GLY A 675 9.49 -11.76 53.87
C GLY A 675 9.93 -12.81 52.85
N ARG A 676 9.16 -13.04 51.76
CA ARG A 676 9.58 -13.89 50.63
C ARG A 676 9.62 -13.11 49.32
N PRO A 677 10.49 -13.47 48.35
CA PRO A 677 10.44 -12.88 47.01
C PRO A 677 9.15 -13.29 46.31
N ILE A 678 8.25 -12.32 46.11
CA ILE A 678 6.95 -12.52 45.44
C ILE A 678 7.00 -12.22 43.94
N CYS A 679 8.08 -11.56 43.47
CA CYS A 679 8.29 -11.23 42.07
C CYS A 679 9.56 -11.90 41.54
N HIS A 680 9.48 -12.39 40.31
CA HIS A 680 10.62 -12.95 39.60
C HIS A 680 10.77 -12.25 38.25
N ARG A 681 12.01 -12.06 37.82
CA ARG A 681 12.32 -11.66 36.45
C ARG A 681 12.36 -12.92 35.59
N LEU A 682 11.47 -13.01 34.62
CA LEU A 682 11.27 -14.20 33.80
C LEU A 682 11.18 -13.84 32.31
N TYR A 683 11.26 -14.87 31.47
CA TYR A 683 11.36 -14.72 30.02
C TYR A 683 10.29 -15.49 29.28
N ARG A 684 9.81 -14.92 28.17
CA ARG A 684 8.82 -15.58 27.31
C ARG A 684 9.09 -15.28 25.84
N ARG A 685 9.17 -16.33 25.02
CA ARG A 685 9.14 -16.20 23.56
C ARG A 685 7.74 -15.79 23.10
N VAL A 686 7.68 -14.83 22.19
CA VAL A 686 6.43 -14.33 21.59
C VAL A 686 6.61 -14.30 20.07
N PRO A 687 5.67 -14.82 19.27
CA PRO A 687 5.70 -14.62 17.81
C PRO A 687 5.68 -13.13 17.47
N ALA A 688 6.45 -12.70 16.48
CA ALA A 688 6.70 -11.28 16.27
C ALA A 688 5.43 -10.47 15.90
N GLN A 689 4.48 -11.08 15.18
CA GLN A 689 3.13 -10.53 14.98
C GLN A 689 2.35 -10.14 16.27
N PHE A 690 2.69 -10.69 17.44
CA PHE A 690 2.05 -10.37 18.72
C PHE A 690 2.88 -9.45 19.62
N CYS A 691 4.13 -9.12 19.26
CA CYS A 691 5.01 -8.28 20.07
C CYS A 691 4.39 -6.90 20.35
N GLY A 692 3.79 -6.27 19.33
CA GLY A 692 3.10 -4.98 19.49
C GLY A 692 1.96 -5.04 20.50
N LEU A 693 1.17 -6.13 20.48
CA LEU A 693 0.05 -6.33 21.41
C LEU A 693 0.52 -6.51 22.86
N VAL A 694 1.61 -7.25 23.07
CA VAL A 694 2.20 -7.42 24.41
C VAL A 694 2.68 -6.08 24.96
N CYS A 695 3.33 -5.25 24.14
CA CYS A 695 3.74 -3.90 24.56
C CYS A 695 2.55 -3.00 24.94
N ARG A 696 1.43 -3.14 24.22
CA ARG A 696 0.25 -2.30 24.38
C ARG A 696 -0.67 -2.72 25.54
N SER A 697 -0.86 -4.03 25.75
CA SER A 697 -1.89 -4.59 26.65
C SER A 697 -1.38 -5.65 27.63
N GLY A 698 -0.09 -5.98 27.61
CA GLY A 698 0.49 -7.03 28.45
C GLY A 698 0.30 -8.44 27.89
N PHE A 699 0.71 -9.45 28.64
CA PHE A 699 0.69 -10.84 28.18
C PHE A 699 -0.71 -11.44 28.23
N GLN A 700 -1.09 -12.18 27.18
CA GLN A 700 -2.40 -12.87 27.14
C GLN A 700 -2.28 -14.30 26.69
N ARG A 701 -3.14 -15.16 27.25
CA ARG A 701 -3.21 -16.59 26.91
C ARG A 701 -3.47 -16.82 25.41
N THR A 702 -4.17 -15.90 24.74
CA THR A 702 -4.54 -15.96 23.32
C THR A 702 -3.36 -15.79 22.36
N TYR A 703 -2.29 -15.08 22.76
CA TYR A 703 -1.13 -14.78 21.89
C TYR A 703 -0.22 -15.99 21.62
N PHE A 704 -0.44 -17.10 22.32
CA PHE A 704 0.50 -18.22 22.34
C PHE A 704 -0.13 -19.47 21.70
N PRO A 705 0.27 -19.85 20.48
CA PRO A 705 -0.14 -21.13 19.89
C PRO A 705 0.38 -22.26 20.79
N ARG A 706 -0.53 -23.16 21.21
CA ARG A 706 -0.27 -24.12 22.28
C ARG A 706 0.47 -25.35 21.76
N GLN A 707 1.71 -25.55 22.18
CA GLN A 707 2.33 -26.87 22.17
C GLN A 707 2.43 -27.32 23.64
N ASP A 708 1.57 -28.28 23.98
CA ASP A 708 1.47 -29.01 25.25
C ASP A 708 1.22 -28.19 26.53
N GLN A 709 -0.06 -28.08 26.93
CA GLN A 709 -0.49 -27.59 28.26
C GLN A 709 -0.15 -28.57 29.40
N LYS A 710 1.07 -29.08 29.46
CA LYS A 710 1.51 -30.02 30.50
C LYS A 710 1.33 -29.45 31.92
N TYR A 711 1.33 -28.12 32.06
CA TYR A 711 1.41 -27.41 33.33
C TYR A 711 0.21 -26.46 33.62
N GLY A 712 -0.89 -26.58 32.87
CA GLY A 712 -2.14 -25.83 33.07
C GLY A 712 -2.44 -24.78 31.99
N ALA A 713 -3.65 -24.24 31.97
CA ALA A 713 -4.13 -23.30 30.96
C ALA A 713 -3.84 -21.82 31.32
N GLY A 714 -2.61 -21.48 31.69
CA GLY A 714 -2.16 -20.12 32.02
C GLY A 714 -1.15 -19.52 31.04
N ILE A 715 -0.48 -18.44 31.45
CA ILE A 715 0.61 -17.78 30.71
C ILE A 715 1.94 -18.26 31.29
N TYR A 716 2.79 -18.81 30.42
CA TYR A 716 4.03 -19.49 30.80
C TYR A 716 5.21 -18.54 30.75
N PHE A 717 6.11 -18.65 31.71
CA PHE A 717 7.34 -17.90 31.78
C PHE A 717 8.48 -18.82 32.20
N ASN A 718 9.61 -18.69 31.51
CA ASN A 718 10.84 -19.44 31.79
C ASN A 718 11.77 -18.61 32.65
N LYS A 719 12.35 -19.23 33.67
CA LYS A 719 13.44 -18.65 34.47
C LYS A 719 14.77 -18.76 33.74
N ASN A 720 15.03 -19.90 33.12
CA ASN A 720 16.24 -20.16 32.35
C ASN A 720 16.02 -19.94 30.85
N LEU A 721 16.89 -19.12 30.24
CA LEU A 721 16.83 -18.78 28.83
C LEU A 721 17.09 -19.98 27.90
N ARG A 722 17.79 -21.03 28.36
CA ARG A 722 18.05 -22.23 27.56
C ARG A 722 16.77 -22.97 27.16
N ASN A 723 15.79 -22.99 28.06
CA ASN A 723 14.50 -23.64 27.81
C ASN A 723 13.73 -22.95 26.66
N LEU A 724 14.04 -21.68 26.34
CA LEU A 724 13.44 -20.99 25.19
C LEU A 724 13.93 -21.54 23.84
N VAL A 725 15.05 -22.27 23.82
CA VAL A 725 15.70 -22.81 22.62
C VAL A 725 15.34 -24.29 22.40
N GLU A 726 15.05 -25.03 23.48
CA GLU A 726 14.70 -26.47 23.45
C GLU A 726 13.25 -26.74 23.00
N ASP A 727 12.33 -25.78 23.18
CA ASP A 727 10.92 -25.84 22.72
C ASP A 727 10.76 -25.79 21.18
N LEU A 728 11.85 -25.75 20.42
CA LEU A 728 11.88 -25.75 18.96
C LEU A 728 12.00 -27.20 18.47
N GLY A 729 10.88 -27.89 18.28
CA GLY A 729 10.87 -29.25 17.68
C GLY A 729 11.64 -29.31 16.35
N GLU A 730 12.06 -30.52 15.95
CA GLU A 730 12.93 -30.81 14.78
C GLU A 730 12.42 -30.32 13.40
N LYS A 731 11.26 -29.65 13.33
CA LYS A 731 10.57 -29.26 12.08
C LYS A 731 10.48 -27.74 11.84
N CYS A 732 11.38 -26.93 12.36
CA CYS A 732 11.40 -25.49 12.03
C CYS A 732 12.59 -25.16 11.12
N GLU A 733 12.47 -25.50 9.84
CA GLU A 733 13.48 -25.19 8.80
C GLU A 733 13.50 -23.71 8.38
N MET A 734 12.74 -22.80 9.02
CA MET A 734 12.62 -21.40 8.56
C MET A 734 12.65 -20.31 9.67
N ASP A 735 12.97 -20.64 10.92
CA ASP A 735 13.04 -19.66 12.03
C ASP A 735 14.46 -19.12 12.28
N ASN A 736 14.84 -18.02 11.62
CA ASN A 736 16.12 -17.35 11.90
C ASN A 736 16.04 -16.29 13.01
N LEU A 737 14.83 -15.83 13.37
CA LEU A 737 14.60 -14.73 14.31
C LEU A 737 13.69 -15.15 15.47
N ILE A 738 14.09 -14.82 16.70
CA ILE A 738 13.44 -15.20 17.95
C ILE A 738 13.18 -13.93 18.77
N CYS A 739 11.92 -13.59 18.98
CA CYS A 739 11.52 -12.50 19.87
C CYS A 739 11.27 -13.02 21.30
N VAL A 740 12.00 -12.47 22.26
CA VAL A 740 11.94 -12.83 23.67
C VAL A 740 11.58 -11.58 24.48
N PHE A 741 10.57 -11.68 25.32
CA PHE A 741 10.29 -10.66 26.33
C PHE A 741 10.97 -11.02 27.64
N GLU A 742 11.58 -10.03 28.28
CA GLU A 742 11.90 -10.05 29.70
C GLU A 742 10.80 -9.30 30.45
N ALA A 743 10.23 -9.94 31.47
CA ALA A 743 9.14 -9.40 32.26
C ALA A 743 9.40 -9.53 33.76
N GLU A 744 8.87 -8.59 34.52
CA GLU A 744 8.70 -8.76 35.96
C GLU A 744 7.35 -9.45 36.21
N VAL A 745 7.36 -10.56 36.95
CA VAL A 745 6.16 -11.40 37.14
C VAL A 745 5.91 -11.60 38.63
N VAL A 746 4.70 -11.26 39.09
CA VAL A 746 4.23 -11.54 40.45
C VAL A 746 3.84 -13.02 40.54
N THR A 747 4.79 -13.85 40.98
CA THR A 747 4.59 -15.30 41.13
C THR A 747 3.94 -15.66 42.47
N GLY A 748 4.08 -14.80 43.49
CA GLY A 748 3.51 -15.00 44.82
C GLY A 748 3.79 -16.38 45.41
N LEU A 749 2.81 -16.97 46.10
CA LEU A 749 2.84 -18.38 46.48
C LEU A 749 2.53 -19.26 45.28
N TYR A 750 3.33 -20.31 45.09
CA TYR A 750 3.15 -21.27 44.01
C TYR A 750 3.08 -22.71 44.50
N THR A 751 2.49 -23.56 43.67
CA THR A 751 2.39 -25.01 43.88
C THR A 751 2.63 -25.78 42.58
N LYS A 752 2.76 -27.10 42.68
CA LYS A 752 3.01 -27.96 41.51
C LYS A 752 1.83 -27.89 40.55
N CYS A 753 2.15 -27.66 39.28
CA CYS A 753 1.21 -27.57 38.19
C CYS A 753 0.48 -28.91 37.90
N LYS A 754 -0.72 -28.81 37.33
CA LYS A 754 -1.45 -29.92 36.69
C LYS A 754 -2.10 -29.42 35.40
N GLN A 755 -2.15 -30.28 34.38
CA GLN A 755 -2.72 -29.97 33.07
C GLN A 755 -4.16 -29.45 33.13
N SER A 756 -4.97 -29.92 34.08
CA SER A 756 -6.38 -29.54 34.23
C SER A 756 -6.62 -28.15 34.85
N TYR A 757 -5.58 -27.46 35.33
CA TYR A 757 -5.77 -26.18 36.02
C TYR A 757 -6.04 -25.03 35.05
N ILE A 758 -7.18 -24.36 35.19
CA ILE A 758 -7.54 -23.11 34.48
C ILE A 758 -7.34 -21.85 35.32
N VAL A 759 -7.16 -22.05 36.63
CA VAL A 759 -6.80 -21.09 37.68
C VAL A 759 -5.89 -21.81 38.68
N ALA A 760 -5.09 -21.06 39.44
CA ALA A 760 -4.28 -21.63 40.51
C ALA A 760 -5.18 -22.30 41.58
N PRO A 761 -4.78 -23.45 42.14
CA PRO A 761 -5.60 -24.22 43.08
C PRO A 761 -5.62 -23.59 44.48
N SER A 762 -6.49 -24.09 45.37
CA SER A 762 -6.55 -23.65 46.77
C SER A 762 -5.31 -24.07 47.56
N THR A 763 -4.96 -23.29 48.59
CA THR A 763 -3.80 -23.57 49.47
C THR A 763 -4.02 -24.75 50.40
N HIS A 764 -5.28 -25.05 50.74
CA HIS A 764 -5.71 -26.20 51.54
C HIS A 764 -7.12 -26.68 51.11
N GLU A 765 -7.51 -27.91 51.46
CA GLU A 765 -8.90 -28.37 51.28
C GLU A 765 -9.83 -27.59 52.23
N GLY A 766 -10.78 -26.83 51.66
CA GLY A 766 -11.76 -26.05 52.41
C GLY A 766 -11.40 -24.57 52.65
N ASP A 767 -10.22 -24.10 52.20
CA ASP A 767 -9.84 -22.68 52.28
C ASP A 767 -10.18 -21.95 50.96
N LEU A 768 -10.66 -20.69 51.05
CA LEU A 768 -10.98 -19.85 49.89
C LEU A 768 -9.74 -19.15 49.30
N LYS A 769 -8.57 -19.31 49.93
CA LYS A 769 -7.30 -18.75 49.46
C LYS A 769 -6.72 -19.63 48.35
N LEU A 770 -6.47 -19.01 47.20
CA LEU A 770 -5.79 -19.61 46.07
C LEU A 770 -4.29 -19.33 46.13
N TYR A 771 -3.48 -20.23 45.57
CA TYR A 771 -2.12 -19.91 45.16
C TYR A 771 -2.14 -18.80 44.11
N ASP A 772 -1.03 -18.07 43.96
CA ASP A 772 -0.90 -16.97 43.00
C ASP A 772 -0.40 -17.47 41.63
N SER A 773 0.38 -18.57 41.60
CA SER A 773 0.85 -19.21 40.37
C SER A 773 1.08 -20.72 40.54
N VAL A 774 1.43 -21.41 39.46
CA VAL A 774 1.89 -22.80 39.51
C VAL A 774 3.24 -22.97 38.83
N VAL A 775 3.99 -23.99 39.25
CA VAL A 775 5.35 -24.27 38.77
C VAL A 775 5.53 -25.73 38.37
N ASP A 776 6.52 -26.00 37.53
CA ASP A 776 6.93 -27.34 37.13
C ASP A 776 7.50 -28.16 38.30
N ASP A 777 8.37 -27.54 39.10
CA ASP A 777 8.96 -28.11 40.31
C ASP A 777 8.93 -27.10 41.47
N ILE A 778 8.50 -27.54 42.66
CA ILE A 778 8.35 -26.64 43.83
C ILE A 778 9.71 -26.27 44.44
N CYS A 779 10.70 -27.16 44.36
CA CYS A 779 12.00 -26.98 44.99
C CYS A 779 12.95 -26.15 44.12
N ASN A 780 12.93 -26.37 42.80
CA ASN A 780 13.67 -25.56 41.84
C ASN A 780 12.81 -25.24 40.61
N PRO A 781 11.93 -24.23 40.70
CA PRO A 781 11.04 -23.86 39.60
C PRO A 781 11.82 -23.26 38.45
N GLU A 782 11.68 -23.85 37.27
CA GLU A 782 12.22 -23.33 36.00
C GLU A 782 11.11 -22.72 35.12
N ILE A 783 9.87 -23.19 35.29
CA ILE A 783 8.69 -22.71 34.58
C ILE A 783 7.68 -22.19 35.61
N PHE A 784 7.20 -20.97 35.38
CA PHE A 784 6.09 -20.37 36.14
C PHE A 784 4.90 -20.18 35.22
N VAL A 785 3.71 -20.51 35.71
CA VAL A 785 2.45 -20.31 35.00
C VAL A 785 1.54 -19.42 35.83
N ILE A 786 1.23 -18.24 35.30
CA ILE A 786 0.30 -17.28 35.90
C ILE A 786 -1.07 -17.38 35.24
N PHE A 787 -2.12 -16.96 35.97
CA PHE A 787 -3.49 -17.06 35.48
C PHE A 787 -4.17 -15.69 35.34
N ASN A 788 -3.60 -14.63 35.89
CA ASN A 788 -4.05 -13.26 35.67
C ASN A 788 -3.04 -12.50 34.81
N ASN A 789 -3.52 -11.90 33.72
CA ASN A 789 -2.70 -11.18 32.74
C ASN A 789 -1.97 -9.97 33.35
N GLU A 790 -2.56 -9.34 34.38
CA GLU A 790 -1.99 -8.20 35.10
C GLU A 790 -0.83 -8.60 36.05
N GLN A 791 -0.55 -9.90 36.25
CA GLN A 791 0.58 -10.36 37.09
C GLN A 791 1.94 -10.19 36.40
N ALA A 792 2.01 -9.85 35.12
CA ALA A 792 3.27 -9.73 34.38
C ALA A 792 3.39 -8.37 33.69
N LEU A 793 4.53 -7.71 33.92
CA LEU A 793 4.89 -6.44 33.30
C LEU A 793 6.04 -6.66 32.31
N PRO A 794 5.83 -6.53 30.98
CA PRO A 794 6.90 -6.57 30.00
C PRO A 794 7.82 -5.35 30.16
N GLN A 795 9.13 -5.58 30.28
CA GLN A 795 10.12 -4.53 30.48
C GLN A 795 11.05 -4.36 29.28
N TYR A 796 11.41 -5.48 28.64
CA TYR A 796 12.28 -5.47 27.46
C TYR A 796 11.78 -6.45 26.40
N LEU A 797 11.86 -6.02 25.14
CA LEU A 797 11.76 -6.90 23.96
C LEU A 797 13.17 -7.11 23.42
N LEU A 798 13.57 -8.37 23.30
CA LEU A 798 14.87 -8.80 22.78
C LEU A 798 14.62 -9.53 21.47
N THR A 799 15.24 -9.06 20.39
CA THR A 799 15.23 -9.74 19.09
C THR A 799 16.56 -10.47 18.92
N CYS A 800 16.50 -11.77 18.72
CA CYS A 800 17.68 -12.65 18.71
C CYS A 800 17.69 -13.57 17.49
N SER A 801 18.86 -14.14 17.17
CA SER A 801 19.01 -15.26 16.23
C SER A 801 19.75 -16.43 16.89
N ARG A 802 19.63 -17.64 16.33
CA ARG A 802 20.35 -18.82 16.86
C ARG A 802 21.83 -18.75 16.52
N ILE A 803 22.68 -19.11 17.49
CA ILE A 803 24.12 -19.30 17.27
C ILE A 803 24.31 -20.72 16.72
N TRP A 804 24.57 -20.85 15.42
CA TRP A 804 24.93 -22.13 14.81
C TRP A 804 26.37 -22.50 15.21
N ASN A 805 26.50 -23.41 16.17
CA ASN A 805 27.78 -24.08 16.41
C ASN A 805 27.92 -25.17 15.34
N GLY A 806 28.79 -24.95 14.34
CA GLY A 806 29.09 -25.93 13.31
C GLY A 806 29.53 -27.26 13.93
N GLY A 807 28.64 -28.25 13.89
CA GLY A 807 28.91 -29.60 14.36
C GLY A 807 29.81 -30.33 13.36
N SER A 808 31.05 -30.56 13.75
CA SER A 808 31.90 -31.63 13.25
C SER A 808 31.17 -32.97 13.30
N GLY A 809 30.64 -33.40 12.16
CA GLY A 809 29.93 -34.65 11.95
C GLY A 809 30.20 -35.17 10.54
N VAL A 810 31.47 -35.20 10.12
CA VAL A 810 31.87 -35.96 8.94
C VAL A 810 31.81 -37.44 9.32
N HIS A 811 30.66 -38.05 9.07
CA HIS A 811 30.60 -39.50 8.88
C HIS A 811 31.46 -39.83 7.66
N SER A 812 32.67 -40.32 7.93
CA SER A 812 33.52 -40.98 6.96
C SER A 812 32.86 -42.30 6.54
N GLU A 813 32.01 -42.26 5.51
CA GLU A 813 31.68 -43.46 4.75
C GLU A 813 32.85 -43.77 3.81
N GLY A 814 33.71 -44.67 4.28
CA GLY A 814 34.74 -45.27 3.47
C GLY A 814 34.12 -46.17 2.41
N GLN A 815 34.07 -45.70 1.16
CA GLN A 815 33.93 -46.57 0.00
C GLN A 815 35.23 -47.35 -0.20
N GLN A 816 35.30 -48.55 0.37
CA GLN A 816 36.16 -49.60 -0.15
C GLN A 816 35.54 -50.12 -1.46
N HIS A 817 36.16 -49.81 -2.59
CA HIS A 817 36.09 -50.63 -3.79
C HIS A 817 37.44 -51.30 -3.98
N GLY A 818 37.54 -52.52 -3.43
CA GLY A 818 38.60 -53.45 -3.77
C GLY A 818 38.40 -53.96 -5.20
N ILE A 819 39.37 -53.65 -6.06
CA ILE A 819 39.56 -54.35 -7.33
C ILE A 819 40.20 -55.69 -6.97
N ASN A 820 39.41 -56.77 -6.99
CA ASN A 820 39.96 -58.13 -7.01
C ASN A 820 40.49 -58.41 -8.41
N ARG A 821 41.80 -58.69 -8.49
CA ARG A 821 42.35 -59.61 -9.48
C ARG A 821 42.68 -60.92 -8.76
N ASN A 822 42.08 -61.98 -9.31
CA ASN A 822 42.27 -63.42 -9.07
C ASN A 822 41.61 -64.01 -7.83
#